data_AF-A0A3M7MV50-F1
#
_entry.id   AF-A0A3M7MV50-F1
#
_cell.length_a   1.000
_cell.length_b   1.000
_cell.length_c   1.000
_cell.angle_alpha   90.00
_cell.angle_beta   90.00
_cell.angle_gamma   90.00
#
_symmetry.space_group_name_H-M   'P 1'
#
loop_
_entity.id
_entity.type
_entity.pdbx_description
1 polymer ?
#
loop_
_entity_poly.entity_id
_entity_poly.type
_entity_poly.pdbx_seq_one_letter_code
_entity_poly.pdbx_strand_id
1 'polypeptide(L)'
;MNGVKPTVAEMANMTTEERMAGMEHSEVRYFTSYDHHGIHEEMLKDEVRTKSYKDAIHQNQHLFKDKVVLDVGCGTGILSMFAARAGAKHVIGVDMSSIINKAKLIVERNGLTSKITLLQGKMEEVELPAHVIPDGKVDIIISEWMGYFLLYESMLDTVLYARDRYLRKGGKIFPDRATIYMGAIEDGEYKDEKIGFWDNVYGFDFTPMKATALAEPLVDTVELKAVVTDPCPVLVIDLNVVTTAELAFSQPFELRCRRNDLIHALIAWFDIDFTACHKPIRFSTGPHAKYTHWKQTVFYLREVLPVQEGECVRGFLSNKPNDKNRRDLDIKIDYELETDDPNRYARGAGFEYPREEVSWLKRDVLLFAVSIGSTADELHFTYELDPNFAVFPTYSILLPFKKTTQEVIDFYAAQSAVPIPGVPKLDYKRVLDGQRLIQFFKPLPTSSAGRHFEVRPKVLGVYDKGKAGTVVEMESLIVDRDSDEVYTRIVGSGFFVGQGGWGGPKGPATQTFPPPRGRENAPDKVVSVQLTNESAALYRLNGDYNPLHIDPKPGKVMGFGGVIMHGLFSWNSSAHEVLRALGGSRPENIKEFQARFAAPVKPGQRLDVEMWRTGEKDGDGFEEIRFVTKVNGKVVLSNGRALVRVVEGDKPAAKL
;
A
#
# COMPACT_ATOMS: atom_id res chain seq x y z
N MET A 1 25.43 37.39 -9.69
CA MET A 1 26.81 37.93 -9.72
C MET A 1 27.60 37.10 -10.70
N ASN A 2 28.44 37.72 -11.53
CA ASN A 2 29.17 37.09 -12.62
C ASN A 2 30.02 35.90 -12.13
N GLY A 3 29.71 34.69 -12.61
CA GLY A 3 30.29 33.43 -12.18
C GLY A 3 31.68 33.18 -12.79
N VAL A 4 32.70 33.74 -12.17
CA VAL A 4 34.07 33.22 -12.32
C VAL A 4 34.23 32.14 -11.26
N LYS A 5 34.45 30.88 -11.67
CA LYS A 5 34.77 29.80 -10.72
C LYS A 5 36.09 30.16 -10.02
N PRO A 6 36.16 30.04 -8.67
CA PRO A 6 37.39 30.32 -7.93
C PRO A 6 38.53 29.42 -8.44
N THR A 7 39.73 29.98 -8.53
CA THR A 7 40.95 29.27 -8.91
C THR A 7 41.32 28.22 -7.87
N VAL A 8 42.12 27.21 -8.24
CA VAL A 8 42.60 26.16 -7.31
C VAL A 8 43.27 26.75 -6.06
N ALA A 9 43.98 27.87 -6.20
CA ALA A 9 44.62 28.58 -5.09
C ALA A 9 43.62 29.30 -4.17
N GLU A 10 42.53 29.83 -4.72
CA GLU A 10 41.43 30.45 -3.95
C GLU A 10 40.63 29.37 -3.20
N MET A 11 40.31 28.26 -3.87
CA MET A 11 39.62 27.12 -3.24
C MET A 11 40.42 26.57 -2.05
N ALA A 12 41.75 26.48 -2.15
CA ALA A 12 42.61 25.96 -1.08
C ALA A 12 42.48 26.70 0.27
N ASN A 13 42.07 27.98 0.25
CA ASN A 13 41.92 28.82 1.45
C ASN A 13 40.47 28.98 1.92
N MET A 14 39.49 28.45 1.19
CA MET A 14 38.07 28.51 1.59
C MET A 14 37.75 27.53 2.70
N THR A 15 36.98 27.99 3.68
CA THR A 15 36.33 27.17 4.72
C THR A 15 35.33 26.18 4.11
N THR A 16 34.96 25.13 4.88
CA THR A 16 33.94 24.18 4.43
C THR A 16 32.61 24.87 4.13
N GLU A 17 32.19 25.83 4.98
CA GLU A 17 30.95 26.59 4.80
C GLU A 17 30.97 27.40 3.48
N GLU A 18 32.08 28.07 3.16
CA GLU A 18 32.24 28.81 1.91
C GLU A 18 32.24 27.88 0.68
N ARG A 19 32.78 26.66 0.81
CA ARG A 19 32.77 25.66 -0.27
C ARG A 19 31.38 25.05 -0.51
N MET A 20 30.50 25.08 0.49
CA MET A 20 29.13 24.59 0.39
C MET A 20 28.14 25.69 -0.03
N ALA A 21 28.58 26.96 -0.04
CA ALA A 21 27.75 28.10 -0.42
C ALA A 21 27.30 27.99 -1.89
N GLY A 22 25.98 27.94 -2.10
CA GLY A 22 25.36 27.82 -3.43
C GLY A 22 25.11 26.40 -3.92
N MET A 23 25.42 25.37 -3.12
CA MET A 23 25.01 23.99 -3.40
C MET A 23 23.53 23.77 -3.09
N GLU A 24 22.91 22.80 -3.78
CA GLU A 24 21.56 22.33 -3.48
C GLU A 24 21.46 21.85 -2.02
N HIS A 25 20.33 22.13 -1.35
CA HIS A 25 20.17 21.82 0.07
C HIS A 25 20.30 20.31 0.38
N SER A 26 19.95 19.43 -0.56
CA SER A 26 20.15 17.98 -0.42
C SER A 26 21.62 17.58 -0.45
N GLU A 27 22.44 18.21 -1.28
CA GLU A 27 23.89 17.99 -1.32
C GLU A 27 24.57 18.47 -0.04
N VAL A 28 24.18 19.66 0.44
CA VAL A 28 24.68 20.21 1.71
C VAL A 28 24.41 19.21 2.83
N ARG A 29 23.17 18.73 2.96
CA ARG A 29 22.78 17.75 3.99
C ARG A 29 23.60 16.47 3.90
N TYR A 30 23.74 15.89 2.71
CA TYR A 30 24.57 14.70 2.48
C TYR A 30 25.99 14.90 2.99
N PHE A 31 26.73 15.92 2.52
CA PHE A 31 28.12 16.11 2.93
C PHE A 31 28.27 16.45 4.42
N THR A 32 27.36 17.23 5.00
CA THR A 32 27.40 17.53 6.45
C THR A 32 27.14 16.31 7.32
N SER A 33 26.37 15.32 6.85
CA SER A 33 26.13 14.10 7.61
C SER A 33 27.41 13.29 7.84
N TYR A 34 28.36 13.37 6.90
CA TYR A 34 29.67 12.74 6.98
C TYR A 34 30.71 13.54 7.79
N ASP A 35 30.38 14.73 8.30
CA ASP A 35 31.28 15.46 9.22
C ASP A 35 31.33 14.81 10.62
N HIS A 36 30.28 14.07 10.99
CA HIS A 36 30.10 13.56 12.35
C HIS A 36 30.94 12.30 12.61
N HIS A 37 31.68 12.24 13.72
CA HIS A 37 32.52 11.08 14.03
C HIS A 37 31.75 9.75 14.14
N GLY A 38 30.48 9.79 14.57
CA GLY A 38 29.64 8.61 14.76
C GLY A 38 29.45 7.75 13.50
N ILE A 39 29.25 8.36 12.33
CA ILE A 39 29.09 7.60 11.07
C ILE A 39 30.41 6.91 10.68
N HIS A 40 31.55 7.57 10.90
CA HIS A 40 32.86 6.97 10.66
C HIS A 40 33.20 5.85 11.64
N GLU A 41 32.78 5.98 12.91
CA GLU A 41 32.95 4.93 13.91
C GLU A 41 32.16 3.66 13.53
N GLU A 42 30.92 3.81 13.07
CA GLU A 42 30.12 2.70 12.55
C GLU A 42 30.79 2.03 11.34
N MET A 43 31.18 2.82 10.34
CA MET A 43 31.88 2.35 9.15
C MET A 43 33.21 1.63 9.47
N LEU A 44 33.97 2.12 10.45
CA LEU A 44 35.25 1.53 10.86
C LEU A 44 35.08 0.26 11.70
N LYS A 45 34.03 0.18 12.52
CA LYS A 45 33.69 -1.01 13.31
C LYS A 45 33.05 -2.12 12.49
N ASP A 46 32.53 -1.82 11.31
CA ASP A 46 32.17 -2.83 10.31
C ASP A 46 33.43 -3.55 9.82
N GLU A 47 33.74 -4.66 10.51
CA GLU A 47 34.92 -5.46 10.20
C GLU A 47 34.81 -6.17 8.85
N VAL A 48 33.59 -6.57 8.43
CA VAL A 48 33.38 -7.26 7.15
C VAL A 48 33.76 -6.31 6.02
N ARG A 49 33.24 -5.08 6.04
CA ARG A 49 33.62 -4.01 5.11
C ARG A 49 35.11 -3.76 5.16
N THR A 50 35.60 -3.33 6.32
CA THR A 50 36.95 -2.75 6.43
C THR A 50 38.04 -3.79 6.20
N LYS A 51 37.86 -5.04 6.68
CA LYS A 51 38.83 -6.13 6.42
C LYS A 51 38.80 -6.60 4.97
N SER A 52 37.65 -6.62 4.30
CA SER A 52 37.60 -7.01 2.88
C SER A 52 38.42 -6.07 2.00
N TYR A 53 38.32 -4.75 2.19
CA TYR A 53 39.20 -3.80 1.49
C TYR A 53 40.66 -3.98 1.89
N LYS A 54 40.95 -4.08 3.19
CA LYS A 54 42.32 -4.30 3.66
C LYS A 54 42.95 -5.54 3.03
N ASP A 55 42.22 -6.65 2.98
CA ASP A 55 42.67 -7.90 2.41
C ASP A 55 42.82 -7.80 0.89
N ALA A 56 41.86 -7.18 0.19
CA ALA A 56 41.95 -6.93 -1.25
C ALA A 56 43.21 -6.14 -1.61
N ILE A 57 43.60 -5.19 -0.77
CA ILE A 57 44.80 -4.37 -0.97
C ILE A 57 46.07 -5.11 -0.51
N HIS A 58 46.12 -5.59 0.74
CA HIS A 58 47.33 -6.14 1.37
C HIS A 58 47.70 -7.56 0.87
N GLN A 59 46.74 -8.36 0.42
CA GLN A 59 47.04 -9.68 -0.17
C GLN A 59 47.44 -9.55 -1.64
N ASN A 60 47.19 -8.39 -2.26
CA ASN A 60 47.52 -8.10 -3.65
C ASN A 60 48.50 -6.94 -3.79
N GLN A 61 49.47 -6.82 -2.87
CA GLN A 61 50.49 -5.75 -2.89
C GLN A 61 51.21 -5.61 -4.24
N HIS A 62 51.37 -6.72 -4.98
CA HIS A 62 51.96 -6.72 -6.32
C HIS A 62 51.18 -5.86 -7.33
N LEU A 63 49.87 -5.65 -7.12
CA LEU A 63 49.05 -4.73 -7.92
C LEU A 63 49.28 -3.28 -7.53
N PHE A 64 49.50 -3.00 -6.24
CA PHE A 64 49.63 -1.65 -5.69
C PHE A 64 51.06 -1.10 -5.71
N LYS A 65 52.07 -1.98 -5.70
CA LYS A 65 53.48 -1.61 -5.62
C LYS A 65 53.85 -0.66 -6.76
N ASP A 66 54.43 0.48 -6.38
CA ASP A 66 54.89 1.53 -7.29
C ASP A 66 53.78 2.16 -8.16
N LYS A 67 52.50 1.99 -7.78
CA LYS A 67 51.33 2.57 -8.46
C LYS A 67 50.83 3.86 -7.81
N VAL A 68 50.17 4.69 -8.62
CA VAL A 68 49.40 5.85 -8.11
C VAL A 68 47.94 5.43 -7.91
N VAL A 69 47.43 5.67 -6.70
CA VAL A 69 46.09 5.26 -6.27
C VAL A 69 45.22 6.48 -6.00
N LEU A 70 43.98 6.48 -6.47
CA LEU A 70 42.95 7.47 -6.14
C LEU A 70 41.94 6.85 -5.20
N ASP A 71 41.72 7.46 -4.04
CA ASP A 71 40.73 7.10 -3.03
C ASP A 71 39.55 8.10 -3.11
N VAL A 72 38.44 7.67 -3.71
CA VAL A 72 37.26 8.53 -3.98
C VAL A 72 36.31 8.42 -2.80
N GLY A 73 36.09 9.54 -2.09
CA GLY A 73 35.37 9.57 -0.82
C GLY A 73 36.21 8.99 0.32
N CYS A 74 37.42 9.52 0.50
CA CYS A 74 38.41 8.88 1.37
C CYS A 74 38.04 8.91 2.87
N GLY A 75 37.09 9.75 3.29
CA GLY A 75 36.64 9.90 4.67
C GLY A 75 37.81 10.14 5.64
N THR A 76 37.99 9.22 6.58
CA THR A 76 39.10 9.25 7.56
C THR A 76 40.48 8.90 6.97
N GLY A 77 40.55 8.50 5.70
CA GLY A 77 41.77 8.12 4.99
C GLY A 77 42.21 6.67 5.23
N ILE A 78 41.35 5.82 5.81
CA ILE A 78 41.71 4.44 6.17
C ILE A 78 42.11 3.59 4.95
N LEU A 79 41.38 3.67 3.84
CA LEU A 79 41.68 2.93 2.62
C LEU A 79 42.96 3.45 1.96
N SER A 80 43.14 4.77 1.94
CA SER A 80 44.38 5.41 1.52
C SER A 80 45.59 4.89 2.31
N MET A 81 45.47 4.72 3.62
CA MET A 81 46.56 4.19 4.46
C MET A 81 46.84 2.71 4.17
N PHE A 82 45.84 1.89 3.86
CA PHE A 82 46.06 0.51 3.41
C PHE A 82 46.82 0.48 2.08
N ALA A 83 46.42 1.29 1.10
CA ALA A 83 47.10 1.38 -0.19
C ALA A 83 48.57 1.83 -0.05
N ALA A 84 48.83 2.85 0.78
CA ALA A 84 50.19 3.33 1.03
C ALA A 84 51.08 2.25 1.69
N ARG A 85 50.52 1.49 2.65
CA ARG A 85 51.22 0.37 3.32
C ARG A 85 51.42 -0.82 2.40
N ALA A 86 50.55 -1.02 1.41
CA ALA A 86 50.70 -2.05 0.39
C ALA A 86 51.74 -1.72 -0.71
N GLY A 87 52.43 -0.59 -0.59
CA GLY A 87 53.54 -0.22 -1.47
C GLY A 87 53.18 0.73 -2.59
N ALA A 88 52.01 1.38 -2.55
CA ALA A 88 51.67 2.46 -3.48
C ALA A 88 52.80 3.50 -3.52
N LYS A 89 53.10 3.98 -4.74
CA LYS A 89 54.04 5.09 -4.98
C LYS A 89 53.50 6.35 -4.34
N HIS A 90 52.21 6.62 -4.58
CA HIS A 90 51.49 7.75 -4.01
C HIS A 90 50.00 7.43 -3.95
N VAL A 91 49.30 8.00 -2.97
CA VAL A 91 47.85 7.90 -2.84
C VAL A 91 47.26 9.31 -2.79
N ILE A 92 46.23 9.56 -3.58
CA ILE A 92 45.46 10.80 -3.56
C ILE A 92 44.08 10.47 -3.00
N GLY A 93 43.75 10.98 -1.83
CA GLY A 93 42.40 10.87 -1.25
C GLY A 93 41.61 12.14 -1.49
N VAL A 94 40.37 11.99 -1.94
CA VAL A 94 39.45 13.11 -2.19
C VAL A 94 38.20 12.92 -1.36
N ASP A 95 37.82 13.95 -0.61
CA ASP A 95 36.57 13.98 0.14
C ASP A 95 36.06 15.41 0.27
N MET A 96 34.75 15.63 0.18
CA MET A 96 34.16 16.97 0.33
C MET A 96 34.00 17.37 1.80
N SER A 97 33.74 16.40 2.68
CA SER A 97 33.46 16.62 4.10
C SER A 97 34.66 17.22 4.83
N SER A 98 34.37 17.97 5.89
CA SER A 98 35.36 18.51 6.81
C SER A 98 36.17 17.43 7.54
N ILE A 99 35.71 16.17 7.54
CA ILE A 99 36.44 15.01 8.11
C ILE A 99 37.86 14.89 7.56
N ILE A 100 38.10 15.39 6.35
CA ILE A 100 39.43 15.38 5.73
C ILE A 100 40.49 16.11 6.55
N ASN A 101 40.09 17.10 7.36
CA ASN A 101 41.00 17.78 8.29
C ASN A 101 41.48 16.82 9.39
N LYS A 102 40.61 15.93 9.87
CA LYS A 102 41.01 14.84 10.78
C LYS A 102 41.82 13.78 10.06
N ALA A 103 41.46 13.42 8.83
CA ALA A 103 42.21 12.47 8.03
C ALA A 103 43.67 12.90 7.83
N LYS A 104 43.94 14.19 7.56
CA LYS A 104 45.31 14.74 7.48
C LYS A 104 46.10 14.51 8.77
N LEU A 105 45.51 14.79 9.93
CA LEU A 105 46.13 14.53 11.24
C LEU A 105 46.37 13.03 11.48
N ILE A 106 45.43 12.17 11.08
CA ILE A 106 45.57 10.72 11.21
C ILE A 106 46.72 10.20 10.34
N VAL A 107 46.82 10.64 9.08
CA VAL A 107 47.91 10.30 8.16
C VAL A 107 49.26 10.74 8.69
N GLU A 108 49.35 11.95 9.26
CA GLU A 108 50.54 12.47 9.93
C GLU A 108 50.95 11.61 11.12
N ARG A 109 50.01 11.29 12.01
CA ARG A 109 50.27 10.44 13.18
C ARG A 109 50.75 9.04 12.83
N ASN A 110 50.42 8.55 11.63
CA ASN A 110 50.86 7.25 11.13
C ASN A 110 52.12 7.32 10.25
N GLY A 111 52.75 8.50 10.10
CA GLY A 111 54.00 8.68 9.36
C GLY A 111 53.84 8.50 7.84
N LEU A 112 52.66 8.76 7.28
CA LEU A 112 52.34 8.49 5.87
C LEU A 112 52.21 9.77 5.01
N THR A 113 52.53 10.94 5.54
CA THR A 113 52.41 12.25 4.86
C THR A 113 53.21 12.35 3.56
N SER A 114 54.35 11.65 3.46
CA SER A 114 55.17 11.63 2.24
C SER A 114 54.55 10.81 1.10
N LYS A 115 53.54 9.97 1.38
CA LYS A 115 52.90 9.07 0.41
C LYS A 115 51.44 9.38 0.13
N ILE A 116 50.77 10.16 0.98
CA ILE A 116 49.34 10.40 0.89
C ILE A 116 49.08 11.90 0.79
N THR A 117 48.38 12.33 -0.26
CA THR A 117 47.86 13.68 -0.42
C THR A 117 46.35 13.66 -0.30
N LEU A 118 45.80 14.46 0.62
CA LEU A 118 44.37 14.56 0.85
C LEU A 118 43.82 15.91 0.35
N LEU A 119 42.84 15.87 -0.54
CA LEU A 119 42.22 17.02 -1.19
C LEU A 119 40.77 17.18 -0.75
N GLN A 120 40.44 18.34 -0.19
CA GLN A 120 39.05 18.66 0.15
C GLN A 120 38.31 19.16 -1.09
N GLY A 121 37.18 18.55 -1.43
CA GLY A 121 36.30 18.99 -2.51
C GLY A 121 35.52 17.86 -3.18
N LYS A 122 34.61 18.22 -4.07
CA LYS A 122 33.90 17.26 -4.95
C LYS A 122 34.87 16.69 -5.99
N MET A 123 34.79 15.40 -6.28
CA MET A 123 35.67 14.74 -7.25
C MET A 123 35.57 15.39 -8.65
N GLU A 124 34.39 15.89 -8.99
CA GLU A 124 34.07 16.54 -10.26
C GLU A 124 34.69 17.94 -10.39
N GLU A 125 35.15 18.53 -9.28
CA GLU A 125 35.65 19.89 -9.19
C GLU A 125 37.15 19.96 -8.84
N VAL A 126 37.68 18.97 -8.13
CA VAL A 126 39.09 18.98 -7.72
C VAL A 126 40.02 18.65 -8.89
N GLU A 127 41.14 19.37 -8.95
CA GLU A 127 42.26 19.04 -9.83
C GLU A 127 43.29 18.20 -9.07
N LEU A 128 43.59 17.02 -9.62
CA LEU A 128 44.59 16.13 -9.04
C LEU A 128 46.01 16.68 -9.27
N PRO A 129 46.98 16.47 -8.35
CA PRO A 129 48.25 17.17 -8.40
C PRO A 129 49.13 16.68 -9.56
N ALA A 130 49.44 17.56 -10.51
CA ALA A 130 50.19 17.22 -11.73
C ALA A 130 51.59 16.62 -11.47
N HIS A 131 52.22 16.97 -10.33
CA HIS A 131 53.51 16.39 -9.94
C HIS A 131 53.41 14.91 -9.51
N VAL A 132 52.22 14.46 -9.09
CA VAL A 132 51.94 13.05 -8.74
C VAL A 132 51.50 12.27 -9.99
N ILE A 133 50.68 12.89 -10.84
CA ILE A 133 50.10 12.31 -12.06
C ILE A 133 50.46 13.12 -13.32
N PRO A 134 51.71 13.06 -13.80
CA PRO A 134 52.17 13.91 -14.89
C PRO A 134 51.45 13.69 -16.24
N ASP A 135 50.92 12.48 -16.47
CA ASP A 135 50.07 12.14 -17.63
C ASP A 135 48.56 12.32 -17.35
N GLY A 136 48.20 12.87 -16.18
CA GLY A 136 46.82 13.09 -15.76
C GLY A 136 46.07 11.81 -15.38
N LYS A 137 46.76 10.68 -15.22
CA LYS A 137 46.13 9.37 -14.99
C LYS A 137 46.59 8.68 -13.71
N VAL A 138 45.69 7.88 -13.13
CA VAL A 138 45.96 6.99 -12.00
C VAL A 138 45.91 5.52 -12.46
N ASP A 139 46.60 4.65 -11.73
CA ASP A 139 46.64 3.22 -12.01
C ASP A 139 45.48 2.47 -11.37
N ILE A 140 45.07 2.90 -10.17
CA ILE A 140 44.04 2.23 -9.36
C ILE A 140 43.10 3.28 -8.78
N ILE A 141 41.79 2.98 -8.83
CA ILE A 141 40.78 3.66 -8.01
C ILE A 141 40.36 2.70 -6.91
N ILE A 142 40.36 3.19 -5.67
CA ILE A 142 39.73 2.54 -4.52
C ILE A 142 38.59 3.44 -4.08
N SER A 143 37.43 2.87 -3.76
CA SER A 143 36.33 3.66 -3.23
C SER A 143 35.37 2.76 -2.47
N GLU A 144 34.88 3.26 -1.35
CA GLU A 144 33.72 2.72 -0.67
C GLU A 144 32.57 3.67 -0.99
N TRP A 145 31.73 3.25 -1.94
CA TRP A 145 30.70 4.07 -2.57
C TRP A 145 29.29 3.53 -2.32
N MET A 146 29.17 2.39 -1.64
CA MET A 146 27.93 1.64 -1.59
C MET A 146 26.99 2.28 -0.57
N GLY A 147 25.79 2.65 -1.01
CA GLY A 147 24.71 3.09 -0.11
C GLY A 147 23.84 1.93 0.36
N TYR A 148 22.84 2.23 1.18
CA TYR A 148 21.71 1.32 1.39
C TYR A 148 21.09 0.92 0.04
N PHE A 149 20.57 -0.30 -0.07
CA PHE A 149 20.07 -0.83 -1.36
C PHE A 149 21.10 -0.69 -2.51
N LEU A 150 22.41 -0.70 -2.18
CA LEU A 150 23.57 -0.48 -3.04
C LEU A 150 23.69 0.93 -3.66
N LEU A 151 22.61 1.46 -4.23
CA LEU A 151 22.61 2.67 -5.07
C LEU A 151 22.12 3.95 -4.36
N TYR A 152 21.67 3.85 -3.11
CA TYR A 152 21.22 5.03 -2.36
C TYR A 152 22.36 6.05 -2.21
N GLU A 153 22.02 7.34 -2.14
CA GLU A 153 22.95 8.49 -2.12
C GLU A 153 23.71 8.77 -3.43
N SER A 154 23.64 7.86 -4.41
CA SER A 154 24.19 8.02 -5.78
C SER A 154 25.69 8.33 -5.87
N MET A 155 26.50 7.80 -4.93
CA MET A 155 27.96 8.00 -4.96
C MET A 155 28.66 7.22 -6.08
N LEU A 156 28.04 6.17 -6.62
CA LEU A 156 28.58 5.42 -7.76
C LEU A 156 28.84 6.34 -8.97
N ASP A 157 27.98 7.33 -9.23
CA ASP A 157 28.15 8.31 -10.31
C ASP A 157 29.52 9.01 -10.23
N THR A 158 29.94 9.39 -9.01
CA THR A 158 31.24 10.02 -8.74
C THR A 158 32.42 9.07 -9.00
N VAL A 159 32.27 7.78 -8.68
CA VAL A 159 33.29 6.77 -8.99
C VAL A 159 33.41 6.56 -10.50
N LEU A 160 32.28 6.52 -11.22
CA LEU A 160 32.27 6.39 -12.68
C LEU A 160 32.89 7.63 -13.35
N TYR A 161 32.63 8.83 -12.83
CA TYR A 161 33.33 10.05 -13.26
C TYR A 161 34.85 9.93 -13.09
N ALA A 162 35.30 9.48 -11.91
CA ALA A 162 36.73 9.31 -11.63
C ALA A 162 37.36 8.24 -12.55
N ARG A 163 36.65 7.14 -12.82
CA ARG A 163 37.07 6.11 -13.77
C ARG A 163 37.29 6.71 -15.15
N ASP A 164 36.29 7.38 -15.69
CA ASP A 164 36.31 7.87 -17.07
C ASP A 164 37.36 8.98 -17.25
N ARG A 165 37.51 9.84 -16.24
CA ARG A 165 38.44 10.97 -16.30
C ARG A 165 39.87 10.59 -15.95
N TYR A 166 40.09 9.89 -14.84
CA TYR A 166 41.41 9.74 -14.23
C TYR A 166 41.97 8.32 -14.35
N LEU A 167 41.17 7.27 -14.49
CA LEU A 167 41.73 5.93 -14.61
C LEU A 167 42.41 5.75 -15.96
N ARG A 168 43.60 5.15 -15.95
CA ARG A 168 44.27 4.76 -17.20
C ARG A 168 43.64 3.52 -17.81
N LYS A 169 43.83 3.33 -19.11
CA LYS A 169 43.40 2.10 -19.80
C LYS A 169 44.04 0.87 -19.14
N GLY A 170 43.22 -0.10 -18.73
CA GLY A 170 43.67 -1.30 -18.02
C GLY A 170 43.98 -1.09 -16.53
N GLY A 171 43.71 0.11 -16.00
CA GLY A 171 43.72 0.37 -14.56
C GLY A 171 42.68 -0.48 -13.82
N LYS A 172 42.76 -0.50 -12.49
CA LYS A 172 41.92 -1.35 -11.64
C LYS A 172 41.00 -0.53 -10.74
N ILE A 173 39.81 -1.04 -10.46
CA ILE A 173 38.85 -0.46 -9.52
C ILE A 173 38.67 -1.44 -8.37
N PHE A 174 38.63 -0.94 -7.14
CA PHE A 174 38.42 -1.76 -5.95
C PHE A 174 37.27 -1.17 -5.13
N PRO A 175 36.12 -1.90 -5.02
CA PRO A 175 35.75 -3.12 -5.75
C PRO A 175 35.44 -2.83 -7.23
N ASP A 176 35.37 -3.87 -8.06
CA ASP A 176 35.09 -3.76 -9.50
C ASP A 176 33.76 -4.39 -9.91
N ARG A 177 33.11 -5.15 -9.03
CA ARG A 177 31.81 -5.76 -9.32
C ARG A 177 30.90 -5.75 -8.11
N ALA A 178 29.63 -5.45 -8.34
CA ALA A 178 28.57 -5.50 -7.35
C ALA A 178 27.35 -6.26 -7.91
N THR A 179 26.61 -6.96 -7.05
CA THR A 179 25.38 -7.66 -7.45
C THR A 179 24.26 -7.37 -6.46
N ILE A 180 23.12 -6.87 -6.93
CA ILE A 180 21.89 -6.75 -6.13
C ILE A 180 21.16 -8.09 -6.16
N TYR A 181 20.77 -8.58 -4.99
CA TYR A 181 19.94 -9.76 -4.81
C TYR A 181 18.60 -9.39 -4.20
N MET A 182 17.59 -10.20 -4.49
CA MET A 182 16.28 -10.17 -3.84
C MET A 182 15.93 -11.49 -3.16
N GLY A 183 15.05 -11.39 -2.17
CA GLY A 183 14.42 -12.51 -1.47
C GLY A 183 13.08 -12.09 -0.88
N ALA A 184 12.37 -13.03 -0.26
CA ALA A 184 11.12 -12.76 0.44
C ALA A 184 11.16 -13.31 1.87
N ILE A 185 10.48 -12.62 2.79
CA ILE A 185 10.54 -12.91 4.23
C ILE A 185 9.15 -13.04 4.86
N GLU A 186 9.08 -13.88 5.89
CA GLU A 186 8.08 -13.85 6.94
C GLU A 186 8.50 -12.77 7.95
N ASP A 187 7.61 -11.85 8.29
CA ASP A 187 7.92 -10.72 9.17
C ASP A 187 6.65 -10.14 9.83
N GLY A 188 5.68 -11.01 10.15
CA GLY A 188 4.34 -10.61 10.56
C GLY A 188 4.31 -9.80 11.85
N GLU A 189 5.06 -10.23 12.87
CA GLU A 189 5.13 -9.54 14.17
C GLU A 189 5.75 -8.13 14.01
N TYR A 190 6.86 -8.02 13.29
CA TYR A 190 7.54 -6.74 13.10
C TYR A 190 6.77 -5.81 12.17
N LYS A 191 6.08 -6.35 11.15
CA LYS A 191 5.14 -5.59 10.32
C LYS A 191 4.01 -5.01 11.15
N ASP A 192 3.43 -5.77 12.07
CA ASP A 192 2.38 -5.26 12.95
C ASP A 192 2.90 -4.14 13.86
N GLU A 193 4.11 -4.30 14.42
CA GLU A 193 4.76 -3.26 15.23
C GLU A 193 5.04 -1.96 14.44
N LYS A 194 5.51 -2.05 13.20
CA LYS A 194 5.91 -0.87 12.40
C LYS A 194 4.79 -0.27 11.56
N ILE A 195 3.89 -1.11 11.06
CA ILE A 195 2.84 -0.75 10.11
C ILE A 195 1.46 -0.85 10.76
N GLY A 196 1.19 -1.91 11.52
CA GLY A 196 -0.08 -2.12 12.24
C GLY A 196 -0.31 -1.11 13.37
N PHE A 197 0.76 -0.63 14.02
CA PHE A 197 0.70 0.42 15.05
C PHE A 197 -0.13 1.65 14.65
N TRP A 198 -0.08 2.04 13.37
CA TRP A 198 -0.81 3.21 12.87
C TRP A 198 -2.33 3.01 12.78
N ASP A 199 -2.82 1.77 12.85
CA ASP A 199 -4.26 1.49 12.87
C ASP A 199 -4.91 1.99 14.16
N ASN A 200 -4.16 2.03 15.26
CA ASN A 200 -4.67 2.45 16.56
C ASN A 200 -3.53 2.97 17.45
N VAL A 201 -3.28 4.27 17.37
CA VAL A 201 -2.32 4.95 18.23
C VAL A 201 -3.06 5.44 19.47
N TYR A 202 -3.04 4.63 20.53
CA TYR A 202 -3.67 4.94 21.83
C TYR A 202 -5.18 5.29 21.76
N GLY A 203 -5.92 4.64 20.87
CA GLY A 203 -7.35 4.85 20.63
C GLY A 203 -7.67 5.75 19.43
N PHE A 204 -6.66 6.30 18.76
CA PHE A 204 -6.82 7.19 17.62
C PHE A 204 -6.42 6.51 16.30
N ASP A 205 -7.23 6.72 15.26
CA ASP A 205 -6.94 6.23 13.91
C ASP A 205 -5.86 7.12 13.25
N PHE A 206 -4.70 6.53 13.00
CA PHE A 206 -3.56 7.17 12.32
C PHE A 206 -3.30 6.50 10.96
N THR A 207 -4.27 5.81 10.38
CA THR A 207 -4.13 5.12 9.09
C THR A 207 -3.63 6.00 7.94
N PRO A 208 -3.80 7.34 7.89
CA PRO A 208 -3.11 8.18 6.91
C PRO A 208 -1.57 8.06 6.95
N MET A 209 -0.98 7.82 8.13
CA MET A 209 0.47 7.59 8.28
C MET A 209 0.89 6.21 7.79
N LYS A 210 -0.01 5.21 7.85
CA LYS A 210 0.25 3.83 7.41
C LYS A 210 0.61 3.76 5.92
N ALA A 211 -0.03 4.58 5.08
CA ALA A 211 0.24 4.64 3.65
C ALA A 211 1.68 5.10 3.36
N THR A 212 2.16 6.10 4.10
CA THR A 212 3.55 6.58 4.02
C THR A 212 4.52 5.54 4.57
N ALA A 213 4.23 4.96 5.73
CA ALA A 213 5.07 3.93 6.34
C ALA A 213 5.22 2.67 5.47
N LEU A 214 4.19 2.30 4.71
CA LEU A 214 4.25 1.20 3.73
C LEU A 214 5.02 1.55 2.46
N ALA A 215 5.12 2.83 2.10
CA ALA A 215 5.81 3.29 0.90
C ALA A 215 7.32 3.48 1.12
N GLU A 216 7.73 3.74 2.37
CA GLU A 216 9.14 3.90 2.75
C GLU A 216 9.80 2.54 3.06
N PRO A 217 10.88 2.17 2.34
CA PRO A 217 11.63 0.96 2.67
C PRO A 217 12.33 1.07 4.03
N LEU A 218 12.36 -0.02 4.80
CA LEU A 218 13.09 -0.07 6.07
C LEU A 218 14.51 -0.61 5.85
N VAL A 219 15.47 -0.08 6.58
CA VAL A 219 16.84 -0.63 6.62
C VAL A 219 17.04 -1.32 7.96
N ASP A 220 17.03 -2.65 7.95
CA ASP A 220 17.23 -3.42 9.17
C ASP A 220 17.88 -4.79 8.94
N THR A 221 18.33 -5.43 10.02
CA THR A 221 18.90 -6.77 9.96
C THR A 221 17.78 -7.80 9.96
N VAL A 222 17.76 -8.62 8.93
CA VAL A 222 16.81 -9.72 8.76
C VAL A 222 17.48 -11.01 9.20
N GLU A 223 16.84 -11.74 10.10
CA GLU A 223 17.33 -13.06 10.50
C GLU A 223 17.19 -14.06 9.34
N LEU A 224 18.20 -14.88 9.10
CA LEU A 224 18.17 -15.89 8.03
C LEU A 224 16.93 -16.81 8.10
N LYS A 225 16.44 -17.09 9.32
CA LYS A 225 15.25 -17.94 9.53
C LYS A 225 13.97 -17.33 8.97
N ALA A 226 13.89 -16.01 8.84
CA ALA A 226 12.74 -15.30 8.27
C ALA A 226 12.66 -15.45 6.75
N VAL A 227 13.77 -15.76 6.08
CA VAL A 227 13.83 -15.86 4.60
C VAL A 227 13.07 -17.10 4.11
N VAL A 228 12.03 -16.87 3.31
CA VAL A 228 11.11 -17.91 2.79
C VAL A 228 11.57 -18.45 1.44
N THR A 229 12.27 -17.64 0.62
CA THR A 229 12.63 -18.00 -0.75
C THR A 229 14.13 -18.22 -0.96
N ASP A 230 14.48 -18.81 -2.09
CA ASP A 230 15.85 -18.76 -2.61
C ASP A 230 16.24 -17.31 -2.98
N PRO A 231 17.53 -16.95 -2.87
CA PRO A 231 18.02 -15.65 -3.32
C PRO A 231 18.04 -15.55 -4.84
N CYS A 232 17.63 -14.41 -5.39
CA CYS A 232 17.64 -14.13 -6.83
C CYS A 232 18.58 -12.97 -7.14
N PRO A 233 19.64 -13.14 -7.95
CA PRO A 233 20.43 -12.02 -8.46
C PRO A 233 19.61 -11.24 -9.49
N VAL A 234 19.46 -9.93 -9.28
CA VAL A 234 18.59 -9.07 -10.12
C VAL A 234 19.41 -8.13 -11.01
N LEU A 235 20.47 -7.54 -10.47
CA LEU A 235 21.35 -6.64 -11.23
C LEU A 235 22.80 -6.94 -10.92
N VAL A 236 23.62 -7.15 -11.95
CA VAL A 236 25.08 -7.25 -11.85
C VAL A 236 25.68 -5.98 -12.45
N ILE A 237 26.47 -5.27 -11.66
CA ILE A 237 27.16 -4.04 -12.04
C ILE A 237 28.64 -4.35 -12.18
N ASP A 238 29.18 -4.22 -13.40
CA ASP A 238 30.62 -4.22 -13.65
C ASP A 238 31.11 -2.77 -13.76
N LEU A 239 31.85 -2.33 -12.75
CA LEU A 239 32.32 -0.95 -12.63
C LEU A 239 33.31 -0.58 -13.73
N ASN A 240 33.89 -1.54 -14.44
CA ASN A 240 34.82 -1.24 -15.54
C ASN A 240 34.10 -0.72 -16.78
N VAL A 241 32.81 -1.01 -16.94
CA VAL A 241 32.07 -0.74 -18.19
C VAL A 241 30.72 -0.05 -17.99
N VAL A 242 30.09 -0.16 -16.83
CA VAL A 242 28.75 0.39 -16.57
C VAL A 242 28.72 1.91 -16.75
N THR A 243 27.61 2.42 -17.26
CA THR A 243 27.32 3.85 -17.38
C THR A 243 26.26 4.29 -16.37
N THR A 244 26.23 5.57 -16.04
CA THR A 244 25.22 6.14 -15.12
C THR A 244 23.79 5.94 -15.63
N ALA A 245 23.58 5.91 -16.95
CA ALA A 245 22.27 5.66 -17.56
C ALA A 245 21.75 4.24 -17.26
N GLU A 246 22.64 3.25 -17.13
CA GLU A 246 22.28 1.86 -16.84
C GLU A 246 21.91 1.64 -15.36
N LEU A 247 22.20 2.60 -14.48
CA LEU A 247 21.82 2.55 -13.06
C LEU A 247 20.33 2.87 -12.84
N ALA A 248 19.68 3.47 -13.85
CA ALA A 248 18.23 3.52 -13.95
C ALA A 248 17.75 2.28 -14.72
N PHE A 249 17.20 1.29 -14.03
CA PHE A 249 16.92 -0.03 -14.59
C PHE A 249 15.50 -0.53 -14.28
N SER A 250 15.08 -1.53 -15.04
CA SER A 250 13.95 -2.41 -14.74
C SER A 250 14.36 -3.83 -15.10
N GLN A 251 14.50 -4.70 -14.10
CA GLN A 251 14.99 -6.07 -14.27
C GLN A 251 14.01 -7.08 -13.67
N PRO A 252 13.77 -8.22 -14.33
CA PRO A 252 12.91 -9.26 -13.78
C PRO A 252 13.58 -9.98 -12.61
N PHE A 253 12.77 -10.54 -11.71
CA PHE A 253 13.22 -11.44 -10.65
C PHE A 253 12.33 -12.67 -10.53
N GLU A 254 12.88 -13.74 -9.96
CA GLU A 254 12.20 -15.01 -9.69
C GLU A 254 12.60 -15.53 -8.29
N LEU A 255 11.64 -15.62 -7.37
CA LEU A 255 11.84 -16.06 -5.98
C LEU A 255 11.12 -17.38 -5.73
N ARG A 256 11.87 -18.48 -5.72
CA ARG A 256 11.33 -19.83 -5.44
C ARG A 256 11.13 -20.03 -3.93
N CYS A 257 9.93 -20.43 -3.52
CA CYS A 257 9.56 -20.67 -2.13
C CYS A 257 10.15 -21.99 -1.63
N ARG A 258 10.82 -21.95 -0.48
CA ARG A 258 11.54 -23.10 0.11
C ARG A 258 10.74 -23.82 1.19
N ARG A 259 9.63 -23.24 1.63
CA ARG A 259 8.76 -23.79 2.67
C ARG A 259 7.37 -23.18 2.56
N ASN A 260 6.40 -23.84 3.17
CA ASN A 260 5.07 -23.26 3.38
C ASN A 260 5.15 -22.15 4.42
N ASP A 261 4.72 -20.93 4.08
CA ASP A 261 4.81 -19.78 4.99
C ASP A 261 3.97 -18.59 4.49
N LEU A 262 4.07 -17.46 5.20
CA LEU A 262 3.55 -16.16 4.78
C LEU A 262 4.68 -15.22 4.35
N ILE A 263 4.57 -14.64 3.15
CA ILE A 263 5.47 -13.56 2.72
C ILE A 263 4.83 -12.21 3.07
N HIS A 264 5.50 -11.46 3.94
CA HIS A 264 5.07 -10.15 4.42
C HIS A 264 5.81 -9.00 3.73
N ALA A 265 7.05 -9.24 3.29
CA ALA A 265 7.91 -8.29 2.63
C ALA A 265 8.83 -8.98 1.62
N LEU A 266 9.29 -8.20 0.63
CA LEU A 266 10.49 -8.53 -0.12
C LEU A 266 11.69 -7.86 0.54
N ILE A 267 12.87 -8.45 0.37
CA ILE A 267 14.12 -7.88 0.84
C ILE A 267 15.10 -7.77 -0.30
N ALA A 268 15.97 -6.78 -0.23
CA ALA A 268 17.13 -6.66 -1.10
C ALA A 268 18.41 -6.48 -0.28
N TRP A 269 19.49 -7.03 -0.83
CA TRP A 269 20.85 -6.88 -0.33
C TRP A 269 21.81 -6.92 -1.50
N PHE A 270 23.10 -6.79 -1.24
CA PHE A 270 24.10 -6.83 -2.28
C PHE A 270 25.36 -7.61 -1.89
N ASP A 271 26.03 -8.12 -2.92
CA ASP A 271 27.37 -8.69 -2.81
C ASP A 271 28.36 -7.79 -3.54
N ILE A 272 29.58 -7.73 -2.99
CA ILE A 272 30.70 -6.99 -3.54
C ILE A 272 31.85 -7.96 -3.82
N ASP A 273 32.38 -7.89 -5.03
CA ASP A 273 33.52 -8.69 -5.49
C ASP A 273 34.71 -7.79 -5.85
N PHE A 274 35.91 -8.26 -5.52
CA PHE A 274 37.18 -7.68 -5.94
C PHE A 274 37.85 -8.61 -6.96
N THR A 275 37.31 -8.65 -8.18
CA THR A 275 37.66 -9.64 -9.21
C THR A 275 39.10 -9.50 -9.73
N ALA A 276 39.71 -8.32 -9.57
CA ALA A 276 41.13 -8.10 -9.86
C ALA A 276 42.10 -8.85 -8.92
N CYS A 277 41.64 -9.37 -7.77
CA CYS A 277 42.48 -10.06 -6.81
C CYS A 277 42.90 -11.45 -7.28
N HIS A 278 44.12 -11.90 -6.92
CA HIS A 278 44.62 -13.23 -7.28
C HIS A 278 43.82 -14.37 -6.62
N LYS A 279 43.23 -14.09 -5.45
CA LYS A 279 42.31 -14.97 -4.72
C LYS A 279 40.98 -14.22 -4.66
N PRO A 280 39.84 -14.91 -4.86
CA PRO A 280 38.53 -14.29 -4.74
C PRO A 280 38.36 -13.65 -3.35
N ILE A 281 38.18 -12.33 -3.33
CA ILE A 281 37.79 -11.58 -2.14
C ILE A 281 36.43 -10.99 -2.45
N ARG A 282 35.46 -11.31 -1.60
CA ARG A 282 34.09 -10.84 -1.68
C ARG A 282 33.46 -10.76 -0.31
N PHE A 283 32.45 -9.91 -0.17
CA PHE A 283 31.56 -9.94 0.98
C PHE A 283 30.11 -9.81 0.52
N SER A 284 29.19 -10.23 1.39
CA SER A 284 27.75 -10.12 1.18
C SER A 284 27.16 -9.33 2.33
N THR A 285 26.15 -8.50 2.02
CA THR A 285 25.27 -7.87 3.01
C THR A 285 23.99 -8.68 3.21
N GLY A 286 23.91 -9.90 2.67
CA GLY A 286 22.70 -10.72 2.79
C GLY A 286 22.45 -11.27 4.20
N PRO A 287 21.22 -11.70 4.49
CA PRO A 287 20.82 -12.21 5.81
C PRO A 287 21.54 -13.51 6.21
N HIS A 288 22.18 -14.18 5.26
CA HIS A 288 23.00 -15.38 5.49
C HIS A 288 24.45 -15.06 5.90
N ALA A 289 24.86 -13.79 5.78
CA ALA A 289 26.21 -13.34 6.05
C ALA A 289 26.34 -12.70 7.44
N LYS A 290 27.57 -12.33 7.80
CA LYS A 290 27.82 -11.57 9.03
C LYS A 290 27.27 -10.16 8.89
N TYR A 291 26.95 -9.55 10.03
CA TYR A 291 26.49 -8.16 10.10
C TYR A 291 27.40 -7.21 9.31
N THR A 292 26.77 -6.28 8.60
CA THR A 292 27.36 -5.10 7.98
C THR A 292 26.46 -3.91 8.30
N HIS A 293 27.00 -2.70 8.32
CA HIS A 293 26.22 -1.51 8.66
C HIS A 293 25.10 -1.19 7.65
N TRP A 294 25.23 -1.67 6.39
CA TRP A 294 24.15 -1.56 5.39
C TRP A 294 22.92 -2.39 5.72
N LYS A 295 23.08 -3.44 6.52
CA LYS A 295 22.02 -4.41 6.83
C LYS A 295 21.33 -4.89 5.54
N GLN A 296 20.01 -4.97 5.52
CA GLN A 296 19.21 -5.26 4.33
C GLN A 296 18.11 -4.19 4.18
N THR A 297 17.60 -4.03 2.95
CA THR A 297 16.46 -3.14 2.66
C THR A 297 15.18 -3.97 2.55
N VAL A 298 14.17 -3.63 3.35
CA VAL A 298 12.89 -4.35 3.48
C VAL A 298 11.78 -3.55 2.81
N PHE A 299 11.04 -4.20 1.91
CA PHE A 299 9.91 -3.65 1.16
C PHE A 299 8.63 -4.39 1.55
N TYR A 300 7.86 -3.81 2.47
CA TYR A 300 6.61 -4.45 2.92
C TYR A 300 5.56 -4.53 1.82
N LEU A 301 4.92 -5.70 1.73
CA LEU A 301 3.79 -5.90 0.83
C LEU A 301 2.53 -5.31 1.43
N ARG A 302 1.66 -4.75 0.58
CA ARG A 302 0.30 -4.35 1.01
C ARG A 302 -0.52 -5.56 1.41
N GLU A 303 -0.42 -6.63 0.63
CA GLU A 303 -1.11 -7.91 0.86
C GLU A 303 -0.10 -8.98 1.24
N VAL A 304 -0.43 -9.81 2.23
CA VAL A 304 0.42 -10.94 2.65
C VAL A 304 0.20 -12.09 1.69
N LEU A 305 1.27 -12.72 1.22
CA LEU A 305 1.17 -13.84 0.27
C LEU A 305 1.31 -15.18 1.01
N PRO A 306 0.26 -16.01 1.08
CA PRO A 306 0.36 -17.36 1.60
C PRO A 306 0.97 -18.30 0.54
N VAL A 307 2.16 -18.81 0.81
CA VAL A 307 2.94 -19.61 -0.15
C VAL A 307 3.14 -21.04 0.31
N GLN A 308 3.36 -21.93 -0.65
CA GLN A 308 3.79 -23.31 -0.45
C GLN A 308 5.19 -23.54 -1.02
N GLU A 309 5.89 -24.52 -0.48
CA GLU A 309 7.17 -24.98 -1.01
C GLU A 309 7.05 -25.35 -2.50
N GLY A 310 8.01 -24.88 -3.30
CA GLY A 310 8.06 -25.12 -4.74
C GLY A 310 7.38 -24.05 -5.60
N GLU A 311 6.49 -23.23 -5.01
CA GLU A 311 5.86 -22.09 -5.69
C GLU A 311 6.85 -20.95 -5.92
N CYS A 312 6.44 -19.95 -6.69
CA CYS A 312 7.36 -18.91 -7.14
C CYS A 312 6.74 -17.53 -7.15
N VAL A 313 7.43 -16.51 -6.61
CA VAL A 313 7.06 -15.10 -6.81
C VAL A 313 7.92 -14.52 -7.92
N ARG A 314 7.30 -14.03 -8.99
CA ARG A 314 7.96 -13.40 -10.15
C ARG A 314 7.57 -11.94 -10.27
N GLY A 315 8.41 -11.14 -10.89
CA GLY A 315 8.13 -9.71 -10.96
C GLY A 315 9.22 -8.90 -11.64
N PHE A 316 9.13 -7.58 -11.49
CA PHE A 316 10.12 -6.63 -11.95
C PHE A 316 10.52 -5.69 -10.82
N LEU A 317 11.82 -5.52 -10.62
CA LEU A 317 12.41 -4.47 -9.79
C LEU A 317 12.83 -3.33 -10.71
N SER A 318 12.25 -2.15 -10.51
CA SER A 318 12.62 -0.93 -11.20
C SER A 318 13.17 0.10 -10.22
N ASN A 319 14.24 0.78 -10.62
CA ASN A 319 14.93 1.76 -9.82
C ASN A 319 15.37 2.92 -10.71
N LYS A 320 15.19 4.16 -10.25
CA LYS A 320 15.80 5.35 -10.84
C LYS A 320 16.08 6.41 -9.77
N PRO A 321 17.03 7.33 -10.00
CA PRO A 321 17.14 8.55 -9.20
C PRO A 321 15.84 9.36 -9.23
N ASN A 322 15.45 9.94 -8.09
CA ASN A 322 14.26 10.78 -8.02
C ASN A 322 14.46 12.09 -8.81
N ASP A 323 13.40 12.53 -9.50
CA ASP A 323 13.45 13.68 -10.40
C ASP A 323 13.65 15.02 -9.66
N LYS A 324 13.27 15.11 -8.37
CA LYS A 324 13.44 16.31 -7.53
C LYS A 324 14.76 16.30 -6.77
N ASN A 325 15.14 15.16 -6.20
CA ASN A 325 16.39 14.99 -5.48
C ASN A 325 17.11 13.73 -5.97
N ARG A 326 18.12 13.91 -6.81
CA ARG A 326 18.83 12.79 -7.44
C ARG A 326 19.57 11.85 -6.46
N ARG A 327 19.72 12.23 -5.19
CA ARG A 327 20.28 11.35 -4.15
C ARG A 327 19.26 10.35 -3.59
N ASP A 328 17.97 10.63 -3.76
CA ASP A 328 16.88 9.73 -3.39
C ASP A 328 16.59 8.77 -4.56
N LEU A 329 15.99 7.61 -4.26
CA LEU A 329 15.63 6.59 -5.24
C LEU A 329 14.11 6.41 -5.33
N ASP A 330 13.60 6.43 -6.56
CA ASP A 330 12.24 5.95 -6.85
C ASP A 330 12.32 4.46 -7.18
N ILE A 331 11.76 3.63 -6.29
CA ILE A 331 11.75 2.17 -6.41
C ILE A 331 10.32 1.72 -6.72
N LYS A 332 10.16 0.88 -7.74
CA LYS A 332 8.89 0.22 -8.09
C LYS A 332 9.10 -1.28 -8.17
N ILE A 333 8.24 -2.03 -7.48
CA ILE A 333 8.24 -3.50 -7.51
C ILE A 333 6.87 -3.97 -7.98
N ASP A 334 6.84 -4.62 -9.14
CA ASP A 334 5.69 -5.38 -9.61
C ASP A 334 5.91 -6.86 -9.28
N TYR A 335 4.91 -7.58 -8.77
CA TYR A 335 5.05 -8.99 -8.39
C TYR A 335 3.78 -9.83 -8.61
N GLU A 336 3.98 -11.11 -8.87
CA GLU A 336 2.97 -12.15 -9.03
C GLU A 336 3.52 -13.49 -8.49
N LEU A 337 2.88 -14.07 -7.50
CA LEU A 337 3.01 -15.46 -7.06
C LEU A 337 2.35 -16.41 -8.09
N GLU A 338 3.17 -17.27 -8.69
CA GLU A 338 2.76 -18.42 -9.47
C GLU A 338 2.41 -19.58 -8.52
N THR A 339 1.14 -19.96 -8.52
CA THR A 339 0.59 -21.05 -7.71
C THR A 339 -0.37 -21.89 -8.53
N ASP A 340 -0.34 -23.20 -8.34
CA ASP A 340 -1.31 -24.15 -8.89
C ASP A 340 -2.59 -24.21 -8.04
N ASP A 341 -2.61 -23.54 -6.88
CA ASP A 341 -3.81 -23.43 -6.05
C ASP A 341 -4.63 -22.19 -6.46
N PRO A 342 -5.75 -22.40 -7.17
CA PRO A 342 -6.62 -21.32 -7.60
C PRO A 342 -7.24 -20.53 -6.44
N ASN A 343 -7.13 -21.03 -5.20
CA ASN A 343 -7.69 -20.41 -4.00
C ASN A 343 -6.76 -19.42 -3.29
N ARG A 344 -5.45 -19.43 -3.59
CA ARG A 344 -4.44 -18.60 -2.91
C ARG A 344 -4.13 -17.30 -3.64
N TYR A 345 -4.69 -17.14 -4.83
CA TYR A 345 -4.78 -15.88 -5.57
C TYR A 345 -6.21 -15.35 -5.54
N ALA A 346 -6.46 -14.26 -4.83
CA ALA A 346 -7.63 -13.46 -5.12
C ALA A 346 -7.29 -12.55 -6.32
N ARG A 347 -7.23 -13.12 -7.54
CA ARG A 347 -7.10 -12.33 -8.77
C ARG A 347 -8.20 -11.26 -8.78
N GLY A 348 -7.80 -10.00 -8.70
CA GLY A 348 -8.72 -8.86 -8.66
C GLY A 348 -9.08 -8.33 -7.28
N ALA A 349 -8.74 -9.00 -6.16
CA ALA A 349 -8.82 -8.35 -4.85
C ALA A 349 -7.85 -7.17 -4.79
N GLY A 350 -8.28 -6.08 -4.16
CA GLY A 350 -7.54 -4.83 -4.15
C GLY A 350 -7.72 -3.97 -5.39
N PHE A 351 -8.37 -4.47 -6.46
CA PHE A 351 -8.65 -3.68 -7.66
C PHE A 351 -9.60 -2.52 -7.32
N GLU A 352 -9.16 -1.30 -7.61
CA GLU A 352 -9.95 -0.08 -7.43
C GLU A 352 -10.56 0.33 -8.77
N TYR A 353 -11.89 0.50 -8.79
CA TYR A 353 -12.55 1.14 -9.92
C TYR A 353 -12.28 2.64 -9.89
N PRO A 354 -12.41 3.33 -11.05
CA PRO A 354 -12.41 4.79 -11.06
C PRO A 354 -13.40 5.35 -10.04
N ARG A 355 -12.98 6.42 -9.37
CA ARG A 355 -13.85 7.17 -8.46
C ARG A 355 -15.01 7.75 -9.24
N GLU A 356 -16.21 7.70 -8.67
CA GLU A 356 -17.42 8.19 -9.33
C GLU A 356 -18.05 9.28 -8.49
N GLU A 357 -18.29 10.45 -9.08
CA GLU A 357 -18.98 11.55 -8.40
C GLU A 357 -20.43 11.15 -8.10
N VAL A 358 -20.93 11.58 -6.95
CA VAL A 358 -22.32 11.38 -6.52
C VAL A 358 -22.92 12.66 -5.96
N SER A 359 -24.22 12.86 -6.21
CA SER A 359 -24.92 14.05 -5.73
C SER A 359 -26.41 13.79 -5.48
N TRP A 360 -26.99 14.54 -4.55
CA TRP A 360 -28.39 14.42 -4.18
C TRP A 360 -29.00 15.74 -3.75
N LEU A 361 -30.32 15.83 -3.94
CA LEU A 361 -31.15 16.95 -3.53
C LEU A 361 -31.99 16.56 -2.31
N LYS A 362 -32.52 17.57 -1.61
CA LYS A 362 -33.51 17.35 -0.53
C LYS A 362 -34.70 16.48 -0.98
N ARG A 363 -35.14 16.69 -2.22
CA ARG A 363 -36.18 15.87 -2.86
C ARG A 363 -35.83 14.38 -2.87
N ASP A 364 -34.56 14.03 -3.12
CA ASP A 364 -34.14 12.64 -3.25
C ASP A 364 -34.20 11.92 -1.91
N VAL A 365 -33.79 12.59 -0.83
CA VAL A 365 -33.85 12.01 0.52
C VAL A 365 -35.28 11.89 1.04
N LEU A 366 -36.16 12.85 0.69
CA LEU A 366 -37.60 12.77 0.96
C LEU A 366 -38.25 11.60 0.22
N LEU A 367 -38.00 11.50 -1.09
CA LEU A 367 -38.50 10.41 -1.93
C LEU A 367 -38.05 9.05 -1.39
N PHE A 368 -36.78 8.94 -0.99
CA PHE A 368 -36.26 7.73 -0.39
C PHE A 368 -37.00 7.36 0.90
N ALA A 369 -37.11 8.29 1.85
CA ALA A 369 -37.77 8.05 3.14
C ALA A 369 -39.21 7.55 2.95
N VAL A 370 -40.03 8.25 2.16
CA VAL A 370 -41.42 7.83 1.91
C VAL A 370 -41.50 6.51 1.15
N SER A 371 -40.54 6.25 0.25
CA SER A 371 -40.55 5.01 -0.53
C SER A 371 -40.21 3.78 0.29
N ILE A 372 -39.53 3.89 1.44
CA ILE A 372 -39.17 2.75 2.30
C ILE A 372 -40.14 2.54 3.47
N GLY A 373 -41.09 3.46 3.66
CA GLY A 373 -42.17 3.33 4.64
C GLY A 373 -42.25 4.43 5.69
N SER A 374 -41.44 5.48 5.62
CA SER A 374 -41.57 6.59 6.58
C SER A 374 -42.92 7.28 6.44
N THR A 375 -43.59 7.48 7.57
CA THR A 375 -44.97 7.97 7.64
C THR A 375 -45.05 9.42 8.11
N ALA A 376 -46.27 9.99 8.12
CA ALA A 376 -46.49 11.39 8.49
C ALA A 376 -46.15 11.74 9.96
N ASP A 377 -45.97 10.75 10.82
CA ASP A 377 -45.47 10.90 12.20
C ASP A 377 -43.93 10.96 12.28
N GLU A 378 -43.23 10.73 11.17
CA GLU A 378 -41.77 10.82 11.05
C GLU A 378 -41.39 12.08 10.25
N LEU A 379 -41.87 13.25 10.69
CA LEU A 379 -41.64 14.54 10.02
C LEU A 379 -40.15 14.86 9.83
N HIS A 380 -39.30 14.44 10.77
CA HIS A 380 -37.85 14.56 10.67
C HIS A 380 -37.25 13.81 9.45
N PHE A 381 -37.97 12.88 8.82
CA PHE A 381 -37.56 12.28 7.54
C PHE A 381 -38.40 12.73 6.34
N THR A 382 -39.62 13.23 6.57
CA THR A 382 -40.62 13.46 5.52
C THR A 382 -40.96 14.93 5.27
N TYR A 383 -40.42 15.85 6.06
CA TYR A 383 -40.68 17.29 5.95
C TYR A 383 -39.38 18.11 6.03
N GLU A 384 -39.00 18.75 4.93
CA GLU A 384 -37.74 19.47 4.77
C GLU A 384 -37.60 20.75 5.61
N LEU A 385 -38.68 21.20 6.23
CA LEU A 385 -38.71 22.35 7.14
C LEU A 385 -38.88 21.92 8.62
N ASP A 386 -38.92 20.62 8.91
CA ASP A 386 -38.82 20.14 10.29
C ASP A 386 -37.47 20.58 10.89
N PRO A 387 -37.41 21.11 12.12
CA PRO A 387 -36.15 21.55 12.73
C PRO A 387 -35.14 20.40 12.92
N ASN A 388 -35.60 19.15 12.92
CA ASN A 388 -34.78 17.95 13.02
C ASN A 388 -34.69 17.19 11.67
N PHE A 389 -34.98 17.86 10.55
CA PHE A 389 -34.94 17.21 9.23
C PHE A 389 -33.58 16.55 8.97
N ALA A 390 -33.61 15.25 8.69
CA ALA A 390 -32.44 14.39 8.57
C ALA A 390 -32.59 13.43 7.39
N VAL A 391 -31.46 12.90 6.93
CA VAL A 391 -31.43 11.85 5.91
C VAL A 391 -31.58 10.50 6.59
N PHE A 392 -32.46 9.64 6.08
CA PHE A 392 -32.52 8.26 6.57
C PHE A 392 -31.17 7.56 6.30
N PRO A 393 -30.49 6.96 7.30
CA PRO A 393 -29.07 6.61 7.20
C PRO A 393 -28.71 5.75 5.99
N THR A 394 -29.55 4.79 5.62
CA THR A 394 -29.28 3.86 4.52
C THR A 394 -29.39 4.46 3.12
N TYR A 395 -29.77 5.74 2.98
CA TYR A 395 -29.88 6.43 1.68
C TYR A 395 -28.60 6.31 0.84
N SER A 396 -27.42 6.34 1.47
CA SER A 396 -26.11 6.23 0.79
C SER A 396 -25.97 4.97 -0.09
N ILE A 397 -26.71 3.90 0.20
CA ILE A 397 -26.63 2.65 -0.58
C ILE A 397 -27.10 2.83 -2.04
N LEU A 398 -27.86 3.89 -2.33
CA LEU A 398 -28.38 4.20 -3.66
C LEU A 398 -27.44 5.08 -4.47
N LEU A 399 -26.50 5.78 -3.84
CA LEU A 399 -25.60 6.71 -4.52
C LEU A 399 -24.75 6.04 -5.63
N PRO A 400 -24.24 4.80 -5.47
CA PRO A 400 -23.57 4.10 -6.59
C PRO A 400 -24.47 3.84 -7.79
N PHE A 401 -25.80 3.74 -7.60
CA PHE A 401 -26.76 3.58 -8.68
C PHE A 401 -27.13 4.93 -9.30
N LYS A 402 -27.49 5.91 -8.46
CA LYS A 402 -27.94 7.25 -8.87
C LYS A 402 -26.83 8.10 -9.51
N LYS A 403 -25.59 7.95 -9.03
CA LYS A 403 -24.46 8.83 -9.37
C LYS A 403 -24.83 10.31 -9.19
N THR A 404 -24.59 11.14 -10.19
CA THR A 404 -24.98 12.56 -10.19
C THR A 404 -26.29 12.85 -10.93
N THR A 405 -26.90 11.84 -11.58
CA THR A 405 -28.03 12.11 -12.48
C THR A 405 -29.29 12.53 -11.72
N GLN A 406 -30.07 13.40 -12.36
CA GLN A 406 -31.42 13.81 -11.97
C GLN A 406 -32.48 13.17 -12.88
N GLU A 407 -32.03 12.37 -13.85
CA GLU A 407 -32.84 11.67 -14.84
C GLU A 407 -32.86 10.16 -14.60
N VAL A 408 -33.64 9.45 -15.41
CA VAL A 408 -33.65 7.99 -15.43
C VAL A 408 -32.32 7.41 -15.92
N ILE A 409 -31.99 6.19 -15.48
CA ILE A 409 -30.74 5.51 -15.83
C ILE A 409 -31.04 4.26 -16.65
N ASP A 410 -30.33 4.06 -17.75
CA ASP A 410 -30.27 2.74 -18.38
C ASP A 410 -29.38 1.84 -17.51
N PHE A 411 -30.04 0.99 -16.71
CA PHE A 411 -29.37 0.14 -15.72
C PHE A 411 -28.30 -0.75 -16.33
N TYR A 412 -28.51 -1.29 -17.54
CA TYR A 412 -27.54 -2.20 -18.16
C TYR A 412 -26.37 -1.44 -18.79
N ALA A 413 -26.64 -0.30 -19.43
CA ALA A 413 -25.59 0.53 -20.01
C ALA A 413 -24.71 1.21 -18.94
N ALA A 414 -25.26 1.46 -17.75
CA ALA A 414 -24.54 2.09 -16.64
C ALA A 414 -23.61 1.15 -15.87
N GLN A 415 -23.66 -0.16 -16.13
CA GLN A 415 -22.74 -1.12 -15.49
C GLN A 415 -21.32 -0.93 -16.03
N SER A 416 -20.34 -0.88 -15.11
CA SER A 416 -18.95 -0.55 -15.42
C SER A 416 -18.35 -1.48 -16.49
N ALA A 417 -17.81 -0.88 -17.55
CA ALA A 417 -17.12 -1.57 -18.64
C ALA A 417 -15.66 -1.94 -18.33
N VAL A 418 -15.20 -1.68 -17.10
CA VAL A 418 -13.82 -1.94 -16.67
C VAL A 418 -13.70 -3.39 -16.20
N PRO A 419 -12.92 -4.23 -16.91
CA PRO A 419 -12.73 -5.63 -16.52
C PRO A 419 -11.92 -5.71 -15.22
N ILE A 420 -12.35 -6.56 -14.29
CA ILE A 420 -11.55 -6.90 -13.11
C ILE A 420 -10.38 -7.78 -13.59
N PRO A 421 -9.11 -7.41 -13.31
CA PRO A 421 -7.96 -8.19 -13.74
C PRO A 421 -8.03 -9.65 -13.27
N GLY A 422 -7.80 -10.59 -14.20
CA GLY A 422 -7.77 -12.02 -13.92
C GLY A 422 -9.15 -12.67 -13.68
N VAL A 423 -10.25 -11.95 -13.88
CA VAL A 423 -11.62 -12.44 -13.76
C VAL A 423 -12.26 -12.54 -15.15
N PRO A 424 -13.03 -13.60 -15.47
CA PRO A 424 -13.73 -13.70 -16.74
C PRO A 424 -14.76 -12.56 -16.90
N LYS A 425 -15.08 -12.21 -18.15
CA LYS A 425 -16.15 -11.23 -18.41
C LYS A 425 -17.49 -11.78 -17.89
N LEU A 426 -18.01 -11.14 -16.84
CA LEU A 426 -19.28 -11.51 -16.22
C LEU A 426 -20.45 -10.77 -16.90
N ASP A 427 -21.56 -11.47 -17.10
CA ASP A 427 -22.83 -10.95 -17.59
C ASP A 427 -23.69 -10.46 -16.42
N TYR A 428 -23.81 -9.14 -16.31
CA TYR A 428 -24.61 -8.45 -15.30
C TYR A 428 -26.12 -8.67 -15.47
N LYS A 429 -26.60 -9.23 -16.58
CA LYS A 429 -28.02 -9.63 -16.73
C LYS A 429 -28.41 -10.79 -15.82
N ARG A 430 -27.43 -11.51 -15.28
CA ARG A 430 -27.62 -12.69 -14.41
C ARG A 430 -26.99 -12.51 -13.03
N VAL A 431 -26.85 -11.26 -12.58
CA VAL A 431 -26.40 -10.95 -11.22
C VAL A 431 -27.59 -10.85 -10.27
N LEU A 432 -27.42 -11.36 -9.06
CA LEU A 432 -28.33 -11.19 -7.93
C LEU A 432 -27.56 -10.61 -6.75
N ASP A 433 -28.19 -9.78 -5.92
CA ASP A 433 -27.59 -9.38 -4.66
C ASP A 433 -27.45 -10.60 -3.73
N GLY A 434 -26.27 -10.80 -3.16
CA GLY A 434 -25.97 -11.83 -2.18
C GLY A 434 -26.19 -11.32 -0.75
N GLN A 435 -25.41 -10.34 -0.34
CA GLN A 435 -25.43 -9.72 0.98
C GLN A 435 -25.02 -8.25 0.89
N ARG A 436 -25.56 -7.42 1.79
CA ARG A 436 -25.13 -6.02 2.00
C ARG A 436 -24.90 -5.77 3.48
N LEU A 437 -23.82 -5.08 3.77
CA LEU A 437 -23.45 -4.46 5.03
C LEU A 437 -23.24 -2.98 4.77
N ILE A 438 -23.78 -2.13 5.64
CA ILE A 438 -23.53 -0.70 5.65
C ILE A 438 -23.09 -0.28 7.05
N GLN A 439 -22.10 0.60 7.12
CA GLN A 439 -21.59 1.21 8.34
C GLN A 439 -21.67 2.73 8.19
N PHE A 440 -22.26 3.40 9.18
CA PHE A 440 -22.45 4.85 9.20
C PHE A 440 -21.43 5.49 10.13
N PHE A 441 -20.53 6.29 9.57
CA PHE A 441 -19.54 7.03 10.36
C PHE A 441 -20.02 8.45 10.65
N LYS A 442 -20.75 9.04 9.70
CA LYS A 442 -21.29 10.40 9.80
C LYS A 442 -22.67 10.48 9.16
N PRO A 443 -23.58 11.33 9.69
CA PRO A 443 -24.85 11.59 9.04
C PRO A 443 -24.61 12.31 7.70
N LEU A 444 -25.26 11.85 6.64
CA LEU A 444 -25.25 12.55 5.36
C LEU A 444 -25.92 13.93 5.51
N PRO A 445 -25.40 14.99 4.87
CA PRO A 445 -26.14 16.24 4.79
C PRO A 445 -27.44 16.05 3.99
N THR A 446 -28.46 16.86 4.30
CA THR A 446 -29.78 16.81 3.67
C THR A 446 -29.78 17.15 2.17
N SER A 447 -28.64 17.61 1.65
CA SER A 447 -28.35 17.85 0.24
C SER A 447 -26.83 17.80 0.05
N SER A 448 -26.36 17.41 -1.12
CA SER A 448 -24.94 17.52 -1.47
C SER A 448 -24.54 18.95 -1.88
N ALA A 449 -25.47 19.91 -1.92
CA ALA A 449 -25.19 21.28 -2.37
C ALA A 449 -24.03 21.92 -1.57
N GLY A 450 -23.05 22.45 -2.29
CA GLY A 450 -21.86 23.10 -1.71
C GLY A 450 -20.77 22.14 -1.22
N ARG A 451 -20.92 20.83 -1.46
CA ARG A 451 -19.91 19.80 -1.18
C ARG A 451 -19.78 18.85 -2.37
N HIS A 452 -18.62 18.22 -2.51
CA HIS A 452 -18.38 17.28 -3.60
C HIS A 452 -18.23 15.88 -3.04
N PHE A 453 -19.19 15.00 -3.31
CA PHE A 453 -19.15 13.63 -2.84
C PHE A 453 -18.73 12.68 -3.95
N GLU A 454 -18.00 11.63 -3.60
CA GLU A 454 -17.62 10.57 -4.51
C GLU A 454 -17.79 9.19 -3.87
N VAL A 455 -18.04 8.19 -4.73
CA VAL A 455 -17.93 6.78 -4.41
C VAL A 455 -16.52 6.31 -4.75
N ARG A 456 -15.88 5.57 -3.84
CA ARG A 456 -14.61 4.87 -4.08
C ARG A 456 -14.85 3.36 -4.05
N PRO A 457 -15.02 2.69 -5.20
CA PRO A 457 -15.29 1.26 -5.25
C PRO A 457 -14.00 0.44 -5.29
N LYS A 458 -13.94 -0.61 -4.47
CA LYS A 458 -12.82 -1.54 -4.40
C LYS A 458 -13.32 -2.98 -4.40
N VAL A 459 -12.70 -3.84 -5.20
CA VAL A 459 -12.96 -5.28 -5.18
C VAL A 459 -12.28 -5.88 -3.96
N LEU A 460 -13.05 -6.49 -3.07
CA LEU A 460 -12.51 -7.22 -1.91
C LEU A 460 -12.17 -8.66 -2.25
N GLY A 461 -12.90 -9.27 -3.21
CA GLY A 461 -12.61 -10.62 -3.68
C GLY A 461 -13.57 -11.08 -4.77
N VAL A 462 -13.11 -12.02 -5.60
CA VAL A 462 -13.94 -12.65 -6.63
C VAL A 462 -13.82 -14.16 -6.50
N TYR A 463 -14.94 -14.81 -6.17
CA TYR A 463 -14.96 -16.20 -5.75
C TYR A 463 -15.73 -17.10 -6.70
N ASP A 464 -15.11 -18.18 -7.18
CA ASP A 464 -15.75 -19.20 -7.98
C ASP A 464 -16.53 -20.18 -7.09
N LYS A 465 -17.84 -20.26 -7.29
CA LYS A 465 -18.73 -21.21 -6.60
C LYS A 465 -19.07 -22.42 -7.49
N GLY A 466 -18.20 -22.74 -8.45
CA GLY A 466 -18.37 -23.83 -9.41
C GLY A 466 -19.57 -23.58 -10.32
N LYS A 467 -20.29 -24.66 -10.68
CA LYS A 467 -21.47 -24.56 -11.56
C LYS A 467 -22.56 -23.60 -11.04
N ALA A 468 -22.57 -23.30 -9.74
CA ALA A 468 -23.57 -22.40 -9.15
C ALA A 468 -23.39 -20.95 -9.62
N GLY A 469 -22.15 -20.47 -9.79
CA GLY A 469 -21.89 -19.09 -10.19
C GLY A 469 -20.58 -18.51 -9.66
N THR A 470 -20.42 -17.20 -9.83
CA THR A 470 -19.30 -16.42 -9.28
C THR A 470 -19.83 -15.39 -8.28
N VAL A 471 -19.15 -15.21 -7.15
CA VAL A 471 -19.42 -14.12 -6.20
C VAL A 471 -18.39 -13.02 -6.42
N VAL A 472 -18.82 -11.78 -6.62
CA VAL A 472 -17.93 -10.61 -6.57
C VAL A 472 -18.26 -9.84 -5.31
N GLU A 473 -17.29 -9.66 -4.43
CA GLU A 473 -17.39 -8.89 -3.20
C GLU A 473 -16.72 -7.52 -3.40
N MET A 474 -17.47 -6.47 -3.08
CA MET A 474 -17.12 -5.08 -3.32
C MET A 474 -17.27 -4.27 -2.04
N GLU A 475 -16.34 -3.34 -1.85
CA GLU A 475 -16.47 -2.21 -0.95
C GLU A 475 -16.76 -0.94 -1.74
N SER A 476 -17.64 -0.09 -1.22
CA SER A 476 -17.89 1.27 -1.70
C SER A 476 -17.84 2.22 -0.51
N LEU A 477 -16.92 3.20 -0.56
CA LEU A 477 -16.89 4.30 0.39
C LEU A 477 -17.63 5.50 -0.19
N ILE A 478 -18.49 6.15 0.60
CA ILE A 478 -19.05 7.47 0.29
C ILE A 478 -18.20 8.51 1.02
N VAL A 479 -17.53 9.37 0.25
CA VAL A 479 -16.52 10.30 0.76
C VAL A 479 -16.85 11.72 0.33
N ASP A 480 -16.71 12.67 1.26
CA ASP A 480 -16.62 14.09 0.89
C ASP A 480 -15.21 14.35 0.34
N ARG A 481 -15.10 14.57 -0.96
CA ARG A 481 -13.84 14.70 -1.69
C ARG A 481 -13.00 15.86 -1.18
N ASP A 482 -13.63 16.94 -0.73
CA ASP A 482 -12.90 18.17 -0.37
C ASP A 482 -12.26 18.05 1.01
N SER A 483 -12.85 17.27 1.92
CA SER A 483 -12.34 17.02 3.27
C SER A 483 -11.71 15.64 3.47
N ASP A 484 -11.86 14.74 2.49
CA ASP A 484 -11.51 13.32 2.53
C ASP A 484 -12.24 12.51 3.63
N GLU A 485 -13.31 13.07 4.18
CA GLU A 485 -14.07 12.43 5.25
C GLU A 485 -14.99 11.33 4.72
N VAL A 486 -14.88 10.12 5.29
CA VAL A 486 -15.76 8.99 4.97
C VAL A 486 -17.05 9.10 5.76
N TYR A 487 -18.19 9.08 5.06
CA TYR A 487 -19.53 9.13 5.66
C TYR A 487 -20.11 7.73 5.85
N THR A 488 -19.87 6.86 4.87
CA THR A 488 -20.45 5.52 4.86
C THR A 488 -19.48 4.56 4.21
N ARG A 489 -19.36 3.36 4.79
CA ARG A 489 -18.74 2.19 4.14
C ARG A 489 -19.82 1.16 3.84
N ILE A 490 -19.85 0.72 2.59
CA ILE A 490 -20.78 -0.31 2.12
C ILE A 490 -19.96 -1.50 1.66
N VAL A 491 -20.23 -2.68 2.19
CA VAL A 491 -19.68 -3.94 1.71
C VAL A 491 -20.81 -4.78 1.16
N GLY A 492 -20.66 -5.32 -0.05
CA GLY A 492 -21.67 -6.22 -0.58
C GLY A 492 -21.15 -7.21 -1.60
N SER A 493 -21.96 -8.25 -1.80
CA SER A 493 -21.66 -9.32 -2.75
C SER A 493 -22.70 -9.38 -3.86
N GLY A 494 -22.24 -9.45 -5.10
CA GLY A 494 -23.05 -9.82 -6.26
C GLY A 494 -22.81 -11.28 -6.62
N PHE A 495 -23.88 -12.06 -6.78
CA PHE A 495 -23.82 -13.46 -7.22
C PHE A 495 -24.23 -13.58 -8.69
N PHE A 496 -23.25 -13.89 -9.54
CA PHE A 496 -23.38 -14.09 -10.98
C PHE A 496 -23.76 -15.54 -11.26
N VAL A 497 -25.06 -15.78 -11.37
CA VAL A 497 -25.67 -17.11 -11.42
C VAL A 497 -25.23 -17.88 -12.65
N GLY A 498 -24.67 -19.08 -12.44
CA GLY A 498 -24.24 -19.99 -13.51
C GLY A 498 -22.98 -19.53 -14.26
N GLN A 499 -22.26 -18.54 -13.74
CA GLN A 499 -21.04 -17.97 -14.33
C GLN A 499 -19.78 -18.33 -13.53
N GLY A 500 -19.73 -19.55 -12.96
CA GLY A 500 -18.55 -20.09 -12.27
C GLY A 500 -17.91 -21.25 -13.05
N GLY A 501 -17.01 -22.00 -12.42
CA GLY A 501 -16.25 -23.09 -13.04
C GLY A 501 -15.07 -22.62 -13.90
N TRP A 502 -14.58 -21.41 -13.66
CA TRP A 502 -13.39 -20.83 -14.30
C TRP A 502 -12.11 -21.09 -13.51
N GLY A 503 -12.20 -21.78 -12.37
CA GLY A 503 -11.06 -22.15 -11.53
C GLY A 503 -10.60 -20.99 -10.67
N GLY A 504 -11.52 -20.18 -10.14
CA GLY A 504 -11.22 -19.12 -9.19
C GLY A 504 -11.23 -19.57 -7.73
N PRO A 505 -10.89 -18.66 -6.78
CA PRO A 505 -10.85 -18.99 -5.36
C PRO A 505 -12.26 -19.27 -4.82
N LYS A 506 -12.41 -20.21 -3.89
CA LYS A 506 -13.73 -20.50 -3.29
C LYS A 506 -14.23 -19.41 -2.33
N GLY A 507 -13.35 -18.55 -1.84
CA GLY A 507 -13.66 -17.49 -0.88
C GLY A 507 -13.88 -17.98 0.55
N PRO A 508 -13.86 -17.06 1.53
CA PRO A 508 -13.99 -17.38 2.93
C PRO A 508 -15.39 -17.91 3.28
N ALA A 509 -15.47 -18.59 4.42
CA ALA A 509 -16.76 -18.96 5.01
C ALA A 509 -17.53 -17.68 5.38
N THR A 510 -18.82 -17.62 5.02
CA THR A 510 -19.67 -16.49 5.39
C THR A 510 -19.94 -16.51 6.89
N GLN A 511 -19.65 -15.41 7.58
CA GLN A 511 -20.03 -15.24 8.97
C GLN A 511 -21.55 -15.22 9.11
N THR A 512 -22.06 -16.01 10.05
CA THR A 512 -23.50 -16.15 10.29
C THR A 512 -23.93 -15.53 11.62
N PHE A 513 -25.12 -14.97 11.62
CA PHE A 513 -25.77 -14.21 12.67
C PHE A 513 -27.20 -14.74 12.86
N PRO A 514 -27.35 -16.00 13.31
CA PRO A 514 -28.66 -16.57 13.57
C PRO A 514 -29.37 -15.85 14.73
N PRO A 515 -30.69 -16.02 14.87
CA PRO A 515 -31.39 -15.65 16.10
C PRO A 515 -30.70 -16.24 17.34
N PRO A 516 -30.78 -15.59 18.52
CA PRO A 516 -30.20 -16.12 19.74
C PRO A 516 -30.68 -17.54 20.04
N ARG A 517 -29.75 -18.42 20.42
CA ARG A 517 -30.01 -19.84 20.64
C ARG A 517 -31.12 -20.04 21.67
N GLY A 518 -32.10 -20.88 21.35
CA GLY A 518 -33.27 -21.15 22.20
C GLY A 518 -34.35 -20.08 22.18
N ARG A 519 -34.19 -19.01 21.37
CA ARG A 519 -35.18 -17.94 21.19
C ARG A 519 -35.66 -17.85 19.74
N GLU A 520 -35.43 -18.86 18.91
CA GLU A 520 -35.70 -18.85 17.47
C GLU A 520 -37.16 -18.56 17.12
N ASN A 521 -38.10 -18.96 17.99
CA ASN A 521 -39.54 -18.71 17.84
C ASN A 521 -40.08 -17.63 18.81
N ALA A 522 -39.21 -16.85 19.43
CA ALA A 522 -39.56 -15.83 20.43
C ALA A 522 -38.84 -14.50 20.16
N PRO A 523 -39.16 -13.82 19.03
CA PRO A 523 -38.66 -12.47 18.77
C PRO A 523 -39.16 -11.47 19.80
N ASP A 524 -38.33 -10.50 20.15
CA ASP A 524 -38.69 -9.40 21.06
C ASP A 524 -39.69 -8.44 20.42
N LYS A 525 -39.58 -8.25 19.10
CA LYS A 525 -40.48 -7.44 18.29
C LYS A 525 -40.74 -8.11 16.95
N VAL A 526 -41.98 -7.98 16.49
CA VAL A 526 -42.38 -8.31 15.12
C VAL A 526 -43.12 -7.12 14.57
N VAL A 527 -42.67 -6.61 13.43
CA VAL A 527 -43.33 -5.50 12.74
C VAL A 527 -43.67 -5.93 11.32
N SER A 528 -44.89 -5.62 10.89
CA SER A 528 -45.40 -6.01 9.58
C SER A 528 -45.57 -4.78 8.69
N VAL A 529 -44.99 -4.81 7.49
CA VAL A 529 -45.11 -3.76 6.48
C VAL A 529 -45.87 -4.31 5.28
N GLN A 530 -47.04 -3.73 4.99
CA GLN A 530 -47.83 -4.09 3.83
C GLN A 530 -47.36 -3.31 2.59
N LEU A 531 -46.92 -4.04 1.57
CA LEU A 531 -46.52 -3.43 0.30
C LEU A 531 -47.74 -3.22 -0.61
N THR A 532 -47.62 -2.30 -1.57
CA THR A 532 -48.59 -2.14 -2.66
C THR A 532 -48.04 -2.76 -3.95
N ASN A 533 -48.89 -2.85 -4.98
CA ASN A 533 -48.42 -3.31 -6.29
C ASN A 533 -47.47 -2.28 -6.94
N GLU A 534 -47.58 -1.02 -6.53
CA GLU A 534 -46.82 0.12 -7.04
C GLU A 534 -45.50 0.36 -6.28
N SER A 535 -45.25 -0.32 -5.15
CA SER A 535 -44.05 -0.09 -4.32
C SER A 535 -42.74 -0.23 -5.11
N ALA A 536 -42.64 -1.21 -6.02
CA ALA A 536 -41.46 -1.37 -6.88
C ALA A 536 -41.31 -0.21 -7.88
N ALA A 537 -42.42 0.29 -8.43
CA ALA A 537 -42.43 1.39 -9.37
C ALA A 537 -42.07 2.73 -8.71
N LEU A 538 -42.42 2.91 -7.43
CA LEU A 538 -42.01 4.07 -6.64
C LEU A 538 -40.52 3.98 -6.26
N TYR A 539 -40.09 2.86 -5.71
CA TYR A 539 -38.74 2.72 -5.16
C TYR A 539 -37.63 2.84 -6.23
N ARG A 540 -37.87 2.38 -7.47
CA ARG A 540 -36.89 2.53 -8.56
C ARG A 540 -36.51 3.98 -8.88
N LEU A 541 -37.38 4.94 -8.55
CA LEU A 541 -37.12 6.36 -8.78
C LEU A 541 -35.94 6.90 -7.95
N ASN A 542 -35.48 6.14 -6.96
CA ASN A 542 -34.31 6.44 -6.16
C ASN A 542 -32.96 6.17 -6.86
N GLY A 543 -32.95 5.60 -8.08
CA GLY A 543 -31.72 5.39 -8.85
C GLY A 543 -31.53 3.95 -9.36
N ASP A 544 -32.23 2.97 -8.80
CA ASP A 544 -32.17 1.58 -9.27
C ASP A 544 -33.28 1.29 -10.31
N TYR A 545 -32.93 1.58 -11.56
CA TYR A 545 -33.81 1.43 -12.72
C TYR A 545 -33.83 0.02 -13.33
N ASN A 546 -33.32 -1.01 -12.63
CA ASN A 546 -33.27 -2.39 -13.15
C ASN A 546 -34.65 -2.87 -13.68
N PRO A 547 -34.75 -3.31 -14.95
CA PRO A 547 -36.00 -3.75 -15.55
C PRO A 547 -36.75 -4.87 -14.81
N LEU A 548 -36.06 -5.65 -13.96
CA LEU A 548 -36.67 -6.69 -13.11
C LEU A 548 -37.80 -6.18 -12.19
N HIS A 549 -37.82 -4.88 -11.93
CA HIS A 549 -38.74 -4.24 -10.98
C HIS A 549 -39.92 -3.53 -11.65
N ILE A 550 -40.04 -3.58 -12.98
CA ILE A 550 -41.11 -2.91 -13.71
C ILE A 550 -41.67 -3.71 -14.89
N ASP A 551 -40.82 -4.45 -15.63
CA ASP A 551 -41.25 -5.31 -16.74
C ASP A 551 -41.35 -6.76 -16.26
N PRO A 552 -42.48 -7.47 -16.47
CA PRO A 552 -42.58 -8.88 -16.12
C PRO A 552 -41.69 -9.82 -16.96
N LYS A 553 -41.22 -9.40 -18.14
CA LYS A 553 -40.45 -10.28 -19.05
C LYS A 553 -39.14 -10.79 -18.43
N PRO A 554 -38.22 -9.96 -17.91
CA PRO A 554 -36.96 -10.44 -17.36
C PRO A 554 -37.16 -11.40 -16.18
N GLY A 555 -38.10 -11.09 -15.28
CA GLY A 555 -38.41 -11.96 -14.14
C GLY A 555 -39.02 -13.30 -14.53
N LYS A 556 -39.80 -13.37 -15.62
CA LYS A 556 -40.24 -14.66 -16.21
C LYS A 556 -39.06 -15.46 -16.76
N VAL A 557 -38.14 -14.82 -17.48
CA VAL A 557 -36.93 -15.47 -18.01
C VAL A 557 -36.05 -16.03 -16.89
N MET A 558 -35.92 -15.32 -15.77
CA MET A 558 -35.13 -15.76 -14.61
C MET A 558 -35.87 -16.75 -13.69
N GLY A 559 -37.12 -17.12 -13.99
CA GLY A 559 -37.89 -18.09 -13.22
C GLY A 559 -38.58 -17.53 -11.96
N PHE A 560 -38.65 -16.20 -11.80
CA PHE A 560 -39.36 -15.56 -10.68
C PHE A 560 -40.87 -15.39 -10.91
N GLY A 561 -41.33 -15.61 -12.15
CA GLY A 561 -42.76 -15.63 -12.51
C GLY A 561 -43.38 -14.25 -12.77
N GLY A 562 -42.59 -13.17 -12.81
CA GLY A 562 -43.05 -11.81 -13.09
C GLY A 562 -42.16 -10.75 -12.44
N VAL A 563 -42.72 -9.56 -12.21
CA VAL A 563 -42.05 -8.47 -11.49
C VAL A 563 -41.76 -8.87 -10.05
N ILE A 564 -40.56 -8.54 -9.57
CA ILE A 564 -40.15 -8.70 -8.17
C ILE A 564 -39.81 -7.33 -7.56
N MET A 565 -39.98 -7.19 -6.26
CA MET A 565 -39.46 -6.04 -5.50
C MET A 565 -37.94 -5.99 -5.58
N HIS A 566 -37.37 -4.80 -5.48
CA HIS A 566 -35.93 -4.62 -5.24
C HIS A 566 -35.54 -5.34 -3.95
N GLY A 567 -34.44 -6.09 -3.97
CA GLY A 567 -33.87 -6.62 -2.73
C GLY A 567 -33.57 -5.48 -1.76
N LEU A 568 -32.93 -4.42 -2.26
CA LEU A 568 -32.62 -3.21 -1.51
C LEU A 568 -33.87 -2.52 -0.94
N PHE A 569 -35.04 -2.61 -1.58
CA PHE A 569 -36.28 -2.12 -0.97
C PHE A 569 -36.58 -2.87 0.32
N SER A 570 -36.62 -4.21 0.28
CA SER A 570 -36.92 -5.02 1.46
C SER A 570 -35.87 -4.81 2.54
N TRP A 571 -34.61 -4.66 2.15
CA TRP A 571 -33.50 -4.39 3.08
C TRP A 571 -33.65 -3.02 3.76
N ASN A 572 -33.95 -1.97 3.00
CA ASN A 572 -34.14 -0.62 3.55
C ASN A 572 -35.42 -0.49 4.39
N SER A 573 -36.51 -1.13 3.97
CA SER A 573 -37.75 -1.17 4.75
C SER A 573 -37.54 -1.93 6.07
N SER A 574 -36.76 -3.03 6.07
CA SER A 574 -36.39 -3.70 7.33
C SER A 574 -35.49 -2.83 8.22
N ALA A 575 -34.56 -2.06 7.64
CA ALA A 575 -33.73 -1.11 8.40
C ALA A 575 -34.58 -0.02 9.06
N HIS A 576 -35.57 0.50 8.32
CA HIS A 576 -36.58 1.43 8.81
C HIS A 576 -37.32 0.86 10.01
N GLU A 577 -37.88 -0.35 9.89
CA GLU A 577 -38.62 -0.96 11.00
C GLU A 577 -37.74 -1.25 12.21
N VAL A 578 -36.48 -1.68 12.02
CA VAL A 578 -35.54 -1.89 13.13
C VAL A 578 -35.26 -0.57 13.86
N LEU A 579 -34.98 0.51 13.12
CA LEU A 579 -34.71 1.82 13.71
C LEU A 579 -35.94 2.40 14.39
N ARG A 580 -37.12 2.27 13.78
CA ARG A 580 -38.38 2.75 14.36
C ARG A 580 -38.74 1.99 15.63
N ALA A 581 -38.68 0.66 15.60
CA ALA A 581 -39.12 -0.19 16.71
C ALA A 581 -38.16 -0.19 17.91
N LEU A 582 -36.86 -0.02 17.69
CA LEU A 582 -35.84 -0.14 18.74
C LEU A 582 -35.01 1.14 18.93
N GLY A 583 -34.73 1.89 17.87
CA GLY A 583 -33.94 3.13 17.90
C GLY A 583 -34.76 4.40 18.13
N GLY A 584 -36.09 4.30 18.26
CA GLY A 584 -36.99 5.45 18.44
C GLY A 584 -37.05 6.36 17.22
N SER A 585 -36.89 5.81 16.01
CA SER A 585 -36.86 6.55 14.73
C SER A 585 -35.72 7.57 14.60
N ARG A 586 -34.73 7.57 15.50
CA ARG A 586 -33.64 8.55 15.46
C ARG A 586 -32.49 8.07 14.56
N PRO A 587 -32.09 8.81 13.51
CA PRO A 587 -31.06 8.35 12.56
C PRO A 587 -29.71 8.05 13.22
N GLU A 588 -29.34 8.76 14.28
CA GLU A 588 -28.10 8.55 15.03
C GLU A 588 -28.09 7.26 15.87
N ASN A 589 -29.23 6.60 16.03
CA ASN A 589 -29.36 5.39 16.84
C ASN A 589 -29.12 4.10 16.06
N ILE A 590 -28.72 4.17 14.79
CA ILE A 590 -28.23 3.02 14.03
C ILE A 590 -26.86 3.34 13.46
N LYS A 591 -25.87 2.47 13.72
CA LYS A 591 -24.51 2.66 13.17
C LYS A 591 -24.07 1.59 12.19
N GLU A 592 -24.77 0.45 12.18
CA GLU A 592 -24.52 -0.64 11.25
C GLU A 592 -25.81 -1.38 10.93
N PHE A 593 -25.99 -1.79 9.67
CA PHE A 593 -27.08 -2.65 9.24
C PHE A 593 -26.61 -3.62 8.16
N GLN A 594 -26.98 -4.89 8.27
CA GLN A 594 -26.68 -5.90 7.27
C GLN A 594 -27.73 -6.99 7.16
N ALA A 595 -27.83 -7.59 5.98
CA ALA A 595 -28.60 -8.81 5.75
C ALA A 595 -28.18 -9.50 4.46
N ARG A 596 -28.52 -10.79 4.35
CA ARG A 596 -28.38 -11.61 3.14
C ARG A 596 -29.73 -11.76 2.45
N PHE A 597 -29.74 -11.65 1.12
CA PHE A 597 -30.94 -11.87 0.31
C PHE A 597 -31.16 -13.37 0.12
N ALA A 598 -32.26 -13.88 0.66
CA ALA A 598 -32.56 -15.32 0.68
C ALA A 598 -33.60 -15.72 -0.40
N ALA A 599 -34.56 -14.85 -0.69
CA ALA A 599 -35.60 -15.12 -1.68
C ALA A 599 -36.22 -13.82 -2.22
N PRO A 600 -36.74 -13.83 -3.47
CA PRO A 600 -37.41 -12.66 -4.03
C PRO A 600 -38.74 -12.37 -3.34
N VAL A 601 -39.09 -11.09 -3.25
CA VAL A 601 -40.38 -10.59 -2.77
C VAL A 601 -41.18 -10.11 -3.99
N LYS A 602 -42.48 -10.35 -4.02
CA LYS A 602 -43.38 -9.83 -5.06
C LYS A 602 -44.05 -8.53 -4.59
N PRO A 603 -44.35 -7.59 -5.51
CA PRO A 603 -45.19 -6.44 -5.19
C PRO A 603 -46.51 -6.85 -4.52
N GLY A 604 -47.01 -6.02 -3.61
CA GLY A 604 -48.25 -6.28 -2.86
C GLY A 604 -48.14 -7.28 -1.70
N GLN A 605 -46.99 -7.96 -1.51
CA GLN A 605 -46.81 -8.88 -0.38
C GLN A 605 -46.59 -8.13 0.94
N ARG A 606 -46.74 -8.82 2.07
CA ARG A 606 -46.43 -8.27 3.40
C ARG A 606 -45.07 -8.75 3.87
N LEU A 607 -44.23 -7.84 4.34
CA LEU A 607 -42.97 -8.13 5.02
C LEU A 607 -43.24 -8.25 6.51
N ASP A 608 -42.80 -9.33 7.14
CA ASP A 608 -42.81 -9.50 8.59
C ASP A 608 -41.34 -9.48 9.08
N VAL A 609 -40.95 -8.43 9.81
CA VAL A 609 -39.60 -8.23 10.34
C VAL A 609 -39.56 -8.68 11.79
N GLU A 610 -38.91 -9.80 12.05
CA GLU A 610 -38.73 -10.37 13.39
C GLU A 610 -37.37 -9.94 13.94
N MET A 611 -37.32 -9.41 15.16
CA MET A 611 -36.14 -8.81 15.77
C MET A 611 -35.85 -9.42 17.14
N TRP A 612 -34.57 -9.64 17.44
CA TRP A 612 -34.09 -10.13 18.73
C TRP A 612 -32.99 -9.23 19.25
N ARG A 613 -33.18 -8.79 20.49
CA ARG A 613 -32.17 -8.14 21.32
C ARG A 613 -31.24 -9.20 21.90
N THR A 614 -29.95 -9.05 21.64
CA THR A 614 -28.93 -9.96 22.18
C THR A 614 -28.50 -9.55 23.59
N GLY A 615 -28.66 -8.27 23.94
CA GLY A 615 -28.08 -7.67 25.14
C GLY A 615 -26.57 -7.38 25.04
N GLU A 616 -25.91 -7.82 23.97
CA GLU A 616 -24.49 -7.53 23.73
C GLU A 616 -24.35 -6.10 23.22
N LYS A 617 -23.52 -5.30 23.90
CA LYS A 617 -23.26 -3.91 23.56
C LYS A 617 -21.79 -3.69 23.26
N ASP A 618 -21.51 -2.80 22.33
CA ASP A 618 -20.15 -2.31 22.11
C ASP A 618 -19.79 -1.13 23.03
N GLY A 619 -18.56 -0.62 22.89
CA GLY A 619 -18.02 0.46 23.72
C GLY A 619 -18.79 1.79 23.63
N ASP A 620 -19.55 2.02 22.56
CA ASP A 620 -20.37 3.22 22.38
C ASP A 620 -21.81 3.03 22.87
N GLY A 621 -22.12 1.84 23.41
CA GLY A 621 -23.43 1.49 23.93
C GLY A 621 -24.47 1.11 22.87
N PHE A 622 -24.06 0.78 21.63
CA PHE A 622 -24.98 0.20 20.65
C PHE A 622 -25.15 -1.28 20.92
N GLU A 623 -26.39 -1.73 20.96
CA GLU A 623 -26.76 -3.12 21.18
C GLU A 623 -26.84 -3.86 19.84
N GLU A 624 -26.35 -5.10 19.83
CA GLU A 624 -26.50 -5.97 18.69
C GLU A 624 -27.93 -6.52 18.60
N ILE A 625 -28.57 -6.25 17.47
CA ILE A 625 -29.90 -6.73 17.11
C ILE A 625 -29.75 -7.78 16.02
N ARG A 626 -30.30 -8.98 16.24
CA ARG A 626 -30.48 -9.98 15.19
C ARG A 626 -31.86 -9.81 14.58
N PHE A 627 -31.99 -9.99 13.27
CA PHE A 627 -33.31 -9.95 12.64
C PHE A 627 -33.43 -10.90 11.44
N VAL A 628 -34.66 -11.23 11.09
CA VAL A 628 -35.00 -11.86 9.81
C VAL A 628 -36.23 -11.19 9.23
N THR A 629 -36.36 -11.19 7.91
CA THR A 629 -37.57 -10.71 7.24
C THR A 629 -38.22 -11.86 6.50
N LYS A 630 -39.53 -12.02 6.68
CA LYS A 630 -40.32 -13.09 6.10
C LYS A 630 -41.46 -12.55 5.25
N VAL A 631 -41.89 -13.38 4.29
CA VAL A 631 -43.15 -13.22 3.57
C VAL A 631 -43.91 -14.54 3.69
N ASN A 632 -45.10 -14.52 4.26
CA ASN A 632 -45.92 -15.72 4.50
C ASN A 632 -45.11 -16.85 5.17
N GLY A 633 -44.30 -16.50 6.19
CA GLY A 633 -43.44 -17.43 6.92
C GLY A 633 -42.14 -17.84 6.21
N LYS A 634 -41.95 -17.53 4.92
CA LYS A 634 -40.72 -17.80 4.19
C LYS A 634 -39.71 -16.68 4.38
N VAL A 635 -38.49 -17.00 4.79
CA VAL A 635 -37.40 -16.03 4.93
C VAL A 635 -37.00 -15.44 3.58
N VAL A 636 -37.02 -14.11 3.48
CA VAL A 636 -36.61 -13.33 2.31
C VAL A 636 -35.33 -12.53 2.58
N LEU A 637 -35.12 -12.09 3.83
CA LEU A 637 -33.83 -11.62 4.33
C LEU A 637 -33.39 -12.47 5.51
N SER A 638 -32.22 -13.08 5.38
CA SER A 638 -31.58 -13.87 6.44
C SER A 638 -30.31 -13.18 6.92
N ASN A 639 -29.68 -13.73 7.97
CA ASN A 639 -28.41 -13.24 8.48
C ASN A 639 -28.45 -11.74 8.90
N GLY A 640 -29.62 -11.28 9.35
CA GLY A 640 -29.85 -9.89 9.67
C GLY A 640 -29.14 -9.52 10.96
N ARG A 641 -28.31 -8.48 10.90
CA ARG A 641 -27.64 -7.88 12.06
C ARG A 641 -27.71 -6.37 11.95
N ALA A 642 -27.99 -5.71 13.06
CA ALA A 642 -27.88 -4.26 13.19
C ALA A 642 -27.20 -3.91 14.52
N LEU A 643 -26.53 -2.76 14.56
CA LEU A 643 -26.05 -2.16 15.80
C LEU A 643 -26.91 -0.93 16.08
N VAL A 644 -27.71 -1.00 17.14
CA VAL A 644 -28.75 -0.01 17.44
C VAL A 644 -28.63 0.47 18.88
N ARG A 645 -28.66 1.79 19.09
CA ARG A 645 -28.85 2.35 20.42
C ARG A 645 -30.31 2.22 20.80
N VAL A 646 -30.60 1.20 21.60
CA VAL A 646 -31.98 0.88 21.99
C VAL A 646 -32.53 1.96 22.92
N VAL A 647 -33.70 2.47 22.57
CA VAL A 647 -34.48 3.40 23.38
C VAL A 647 -35.49 2.57 24.17
N GLU A 648 -35.35 2.52 25.49
CA GLU A 648 -36.38 1.94 26.34
C GLU A 648 -37.62 2.83 26.23
N GLY A 649 -38.76 2.24 25.85
CA GLY A 649 -39.95 3.03 25.55
C GLY A 649 -40.33 3.93 26.72
N ASP A 650 -40.43 5.23 26.47
CA ASP A 650 -41.24 6.10 27.29
C ASP A 650 -42.63 5.46 27.41
N LYS A 651 -43.13 5.35 28.64
CA LYS A 651 -44.57 5.12 28.86
C LYS A 651 -45.30 6.11 27.95
N PRO A 652 -46.31 5.68 27.18
CA PRO A 652 -47.05 6.61 26.32
C PRO A 652 -47.48 7.80 27.18
N ALA A 653 -47.04 9.00 26.79
CA ALA A 653 -47.44 10.23 27.45
C ALA A 653 -48.97 10.24 27.49
N ALA A 654 -49.52 10.50 28.67
CA ALA A 654 -50.96 10.62 28.85
C ALA A 654 -51.50 11.57 27.78
N LYS A 655 -52.52 11.11 27.03
CA LYS A 655 -53.26 11.93 26.09
C LYS A 655 -53.67 13.23 26.81
N LEU A 656 -53.20 14.36 26.30
CA LEU A 656 -53.81 15.67 26.54
C LEU A 656 -54.78 15.96 25.40
#